data_AF-A0A4D6WYG8-F1
#
_entry.id   AF-A0A4D6WYG8-F1
#
_cell.length_a   1.000
_cell.length_b   1.000
_cell.length_c   1.000
_cell.angle_alpha   90.00
_cell.angle_beta   90.00
_cell.angle_gamma   90.00
#
_symmetry.space_group_name_H-M   'P 1'
#
loop_
_entity.id
_entity.type
_entity.pdbx_description
1 polymer ?
#
loop_
_entity_poly.entity_id
_entity_poly.type
_entity_poly.pdbx_seq_one_letter_code
_entity_poly.pdbx_strand_id
1 'polypeptide(L)'
;MSQRRVSISIIPDLAEVQRKSFRFFLSEGLVEVLDGLPTIIDPTNKLELQFFGKNYKLKFPRYSVRRAKSRDRTYSAQIYLPSKLTRKDTDILKKHRSIHSISDLNAYDKHKKYKKRQVFIGDLPLMTNRGTFVISGTERIIINQIVRSPGIYYKKELDKNNKQIYSASLISNRGSWLKFEIDAKNQIWVKIDKNHKVNAYIFLRALGLNNNDIKNKVNKYSFLIHASNYYEKKELYKEIGKTSIEEITDEEALLIVYSKLRPNEPSTVTVAKQMLYARFFDSKRYDLGSVGRHKINKKLGLKLPSNFRVLSPQDILIGIDYLINIREQNIGTFDDIDHLGNRRVRSVGELLQNQMRIGLNRLERIIRERMMICDLDSLSLSNLVNPKPLMASIREFFGSSQLSQFMDQTNPLSELTHKRRISALGPGGLNKDRAGFAVRDLHPSHYGRICPIETPEGPNAGLIGSLSIYAKVNQYGFIETPCYKVKNSYILSNILLYITADEEDHLRIAPADILIDKHRRIKNENIPIRYRQEFITSKANDIDYIAVSPIQVISAATSLIPFLEHDDANRALMGSNMQRQAVPLLYPDKPIVGTGLESKIARDSGMVITSRTNGIVNYVSGTKIGIKDSFGKIIHYRLKKYYRSNQDTCINQRPIIWPGERVLKGQIIADGASTESGEMALGRNILVAYMPWEGFNYEDAFLISEKLVYDDLYTSIHIERYELECRQTKLGPEEITRDIPNVSESSLSLLDANGIISVGSWVDAGDILVGKITPKGESDQLPEGKLLRAIFGEKARDVKDTSLRLPNAAKGRIVNVKIFKRQQGDELPPGTNMIIRVYVAQKRKIQVGDKMAGRHGNKGIISRILPRQDMPFLPDGQAVDIILNPLGVPSRMNVGQLFECLLGLAGQYLSKRFKIMPFDEMYGQEASRALVNNKLKQASLVTNCSWLFNSMYPGKVILYDGRTGLKFDNPVTVGKAYMLKLVHLVDDKIHARSTGPYSLVTQQPLGGRAQHGGQRLGEMEVWALEAFGAAYTLQELLTVKSDDMQGRNEALNAIVKGKPIPKPGTPESFKVLMRELQSLGLDIAVHKVELSHENNLEANTTIYNSGQFIEKDIGSNFDIINN
;
A
#
# COMPACT_ATOMS: atom_id res chain seq x y z
N MET A 1 -21.37 6.00 45.99
CA MET A 1 -20.09 5.56 45.37
C MET A 1 -20.17 4.06 45.05
N SER A 2 -20.82 3.69 43.95
CA SER A 2 -20.69 2.34 43.39
C SER A 2 -19.44 2.31 42.52
N GLN A 3 -18.54 1.36 42.78
CA GLN A 3 -17.45 1.04 41.87
C GLN A 3 -18.05 0.64 40.52
N ARG A 4 -18.21 1.62 39.62
CA ARG A 4 -18.48 1.38 38.21
C ARG A 4 -17.29 0.56 37.71
N ARG A 5 -17.51 -0.75 37.59
CA ARG A 5 -16.64 -1.70 36.88
C ARG A 5 -16.10 -0.97 35.66
N VAL A 6 -14.78 -0.86 35.57
CA VAL A 6 -14.07 -0.32 34.41
C VAL A 6 -14.70 -0.97 33.18
N SER A 7 -15.40 -0.17 32.37
CA SER A 7 -16.04 -0.66 31.16
C SER A 7 -14.94 -1.17 30.24
N ILE A 8 -14.81 -2.49 30.12
CA ILE A 8 -13.97 -3.11 29.10
C ILE A 8 -14.48 -2.58 27.76
N SER A 9 -13.67 -1.78 27.06
CA SER A 9 -14.07 -1.21 25.78
C SER A 9 -14.33 -2.34 24.80
N ILE A 10 -15.53 -2.39 24.24
CA ILE A 10 -15.95 -3.43 23.27
C ILE A 10 -15.13 -3.33 21.98
N ILE A 11 -14.62 -2.13 21.65
CA ILE A 11 -13.78 -1.88 20.48
C ILE A 11 -12.38 -2.49 20.68
N PRO A 12 -11.91 -3.35 19.76
CA PRO A 12 -10.58 -3.96 19.86
C PRO A 12 -9.47 -2.92 19.66
N ASP A 13 -8.21 -3.33 19.88
CA ASP A 13 -7.08 -2.49 19.50
C ASP A 13 -6.95 -2.49 17.96
N LEU A 14 -7.07 -1.31 17.36
CA LEU A 14 -7.21 -1.17 15.92
C LEU A 14 -5.92 -1.57 15.15
N ALA A 15 -4.76 -1.60 15.82
CA ALA A 15 -3.50 -2.08 15.24
C ALA A 15 -3.17 -3.54 15.63
N GLU A 16 -4.12 -4.29 16.21
CA GLU A 16 -3.90 -5.65 16.70
C GLU A 16 -3.53 -6.64 15.58
N VAL A 17 -4.19 -6.58 14.42
CA VAL A 17 -4.01 -7.53 13.31
C VAL A 17 -2.53 -7.68 12.92
N GLN A 18 -1.84 -6.56 12.76
CA GLN A 18 -0.41 -6.49 12.43
C GLN A 18 0.46 -7.15 13.51
N ARG A 19 0.28 -6.73 14.77
CA ARG A 19 1.10 -7.20 15.91
C ARG A 19 0.84 -8.65 16.25
N LYS A 20 -0.42 -9.08 16.25
CA LYS A 20 -0.82 -10.47 16.54
C LYS A 20 -0.26 -11.41 15.48
N SER A 21 -0.34 -11.04 14.20
CA SER A 21 0.23 -11.82 13.10
C SER A 21 1.75 -11.95 13.21
N PHE A 22 2.47 -10.86 13.48
CA PHE A 22 3.93 -10.92 13.61
C PHE A 22 4.38 -11.66 14.87
N ARG A 23 3.64 -11.55 15.98
CA ARG A 23 3.88 -12.33 17.19
C ARG A 23 3.71 -13.83 16.92
N PHE A 24 2.64 -14.21 16.24
CA PHE A 24 2.40 -15.60 15.83
C PHE A 24 3.52 -16.14 14.92
N PHE A 25 4.01 -15.31 14.00
CA PHE A 25 5.17 -15.66 13.18
C PHE A 25 6.42 -15.93 14.02
N LEU A 26 6.73 -15.11 15.02
CA LEU A 26 7.89 -15.36 15.88
C LEU A 26 7.71 -16.60 16.78
N SER A 27 6.51 -16.86 17.31
CA SER A 27 6.30 -17.98 18.23
C SER A 27 6.22 -19.33 17.53
N GLU A 28 5.46 -19.43 16.43
CA GLU A 28 5.14 -20.70 15.78
C GLU A 28 5.59 -20.73 14.32
N GLY A 29 5.27 -19.68 13.53
CA GLY A 29 5.48 -19.71 12.07
C GLY A 29 6.95 -19.81 11.65
N LEU A 30 7.85 -19.15 12.37
CA LEU A 30 9.30 -19.21 12.14
C LEU A 30 9.84 -20.59 12.50
N VAL A 31 9.35 -21.19 13.58
CA VAL A 31 9.72 -22.56 13.99
C VAL A 31 9.28 -23.56 12.93
N GLU A 32 8.03 -23.46 12.43
CA GLU A 32 7.52 -24.33 11.37
C GLU A 32 8.37 -24.26 10.10
N VAL A 33 8.86 -23.07 9.73
CA VAL A 33 9.72 -22.90 8.55
C VAL A 33 11.14 -23.44 8.79
N LEU A 34 11.70 -23.24 9.98
CA LEU A 34 13.04 -23.71 10.30
C LEU A 34 13.10 -25.22 10.54
N ASP A 35 12.07 -25.81 11.13
CA ASP A 35 11.91 -27.28 11.25
C ASP A 35 11.62 -27.92 9.88
N GLY A 36 11.08 -27.16 8.93
CA GLY A 36 10.92 -27.57 7.54
C GLY A 36 12.22 -27.79 6.78
N LEU A 37 13.38 -27.37 7.32
CA LEU A 37 14.69 -27.72 6.76
C LEU A 37 14.98 -29.21 7.02
N PRO A 38 15.03 -30.06 5.98
CA PRO A 38 15.37 -31.46 6.17
C PRO A 38 16.84 -31.60 6.59
N THR A 39 17.18 -32.77 7.13
CA THR A 39 18.57 -33.24 7.17
C THR A 39 19.10 -33.22 5.74
N ILE A 40 20.09 -32.38 5.47
CA ILE A 40 20.71 -32.27 4.16
C ILE A 40 21.75 -33.36 4.08
N ILE A 41 21.48 -34.35 3.23
CA ILE A 41 22.40 -35.46 2.99
C ILE A 41 23.06 -35.22 1.64
N ASP A 42 24.35 -35.49 1.59
CA ASP A 42 25.10 -35.50 0.34
C ASP A 42 24.61 -36.64 -0.56
N PRO A 43 24.49 -36.48 -1.90
CA PRO A 43 24.14 -37.60 -2.78
C PRO A 43 25.05 -38.84 -2.66
N THR A 44 26.30 -38.72 -2.17
CA THR A 44 27.15 -39.89 -1.84
C THR A 44 26.81 -40.56 -0.50
N ASN A 45 25.85 -40.02 0.27
CA ASN A 45 25.45 -40.45 1.61
C ASN A 45 26.54 -40.37 2.70
N LYS A 46 27.71 -39.78 2.44
CA LYS A 46 28.83 -39.72 3.41
C LYS A 46 28.64 -38.65 4.49
N LEU A 47 28.11 -37.49 4.12
CA LEU A 47 27.94 -36.33 4.98
C LEU A 47 26.46 -36.04 5.23
N GLU A 48 26.14 -35.65 6.44
CA GLU A 48 24.80 -35.26 6.85
C GLU A 48 24.86 -33.97 7.68
N LEU A 49 24.10 -32.96 7.27
CA LEU A 49 23.94 -31.72 8.00
C LEU A 49 22.53 -31.64 8.59
N GLN A 50 22.46 -31.61 9.91
CA GLN A 50 21.22 -31.49 10.66
C GLN A 50 21.05 -30.10 11.25
N PHE A 51 19.88 -29.51 11.01
CA PHE A 51 19.44 -28.24 11.57
C PHE A 51 18.43 -28.48 12.69
N PHE A 52 18.56 -27.76 13.81
CA PHE A 52 17.63 -27.86 14.95
C PHE A 52 16.79 -26.58 15.05
N GLY A 53 15.70 -26.50 14.27
CA GLY A 53 14.83 -25.32 14.16
C GLY A 53 14.22 -24.85 15.48
N LYS A 54 13.66 -25.77 16.28
CA LYS A 54 13.07 -25.46 17.60
C LYS A 54 13.98 -24.69 18.57
N ASN A 55 15.30 -24.84 18.43
CA ASN A 55 16.29 -24.26 19.34
C ASN A 55 16.96 -23.00 18.77
N TYR A 56 16.31 -22.32 17.82
CA TYR A 56 16.83 -21.07 17.26
C TYR A 56 16.98 -19.99 18.35
N LYS A 57 17.96 -19.10 18.17
CA LYS A 57 18.18 -17.94 19.06
C LYS A 57 18.17 -16.66 18.25
N LEU A 58 17.41 -15.67 18.72
CA LEU A 58 17.45 -14.31 18.20
C LEU A 58 18.35 -13.46 19.08
N LYS A 59 19.36 -12.83 18.47
CA LYS A 59 20.19 -11.83 19.16
C LYS A 59 19.44 -10.51 19.20
N PHE A 60 19.59 -9.76 20.30
CA PHE A 60 19.04 -8.41 20.40
C PHE A 60 19.52 -7.54 19.22
N PRO A 61 18.64 -6.68 18.67
CA PRO A 61 18.98 -5.78 17.58
C PRO A 61 20.21 -4.93 17.89
N ARG A 62 21.10 -4.77 16.91
CA ARG A 62 22.31 -3.93 17.04
C ARG A 62 21.97 -2.45 17.26
N TYR A 63 20.85 -2.00 16.69
CA TYR A 63 20.42 -0.61 16.72
C TYR A 63 19.01 -0.52 17.30
N SER A 64 18.77 0.54 18.10
CA SER A 64 17.41 0.92 18.46
C SER A 64 16.69 1.52 17.25
N VAL A 65 15.35 1.51 17.25
CA VAL A 65 14.52 2.09 16.18
C VAL A 65 14.94 3.52 15.82
N ARG A 66 15.28 4.34 16.83
CA ARG A 66 15.75 5.73 16.62
C ARG A 66 17.10 5.77 15.89
N ARG A 67 18.06 4.93 16.31
CA ARG A 67 19.39 4.89 15.70
C ARG A 67 19.33 4.32 14.29
N ALA A 68 18.47 3.34 14.05
CA ALA A 68 18.19 2.79 12.73
C ALA A 68 17.67 3.87 11.76
N LYS A 69 16.67 4.66 12.16
CA LYS A 69 16.17 5.80 11.37
C LYS A 69 17.21 6.91 11.17
N SER A 70 18.03 7.17 12.17
CA SER A 70 19.01 8.26 12.08
C SER A 70 20.20 7.91 11.20
N ARG A 71 20.57 6.62 11.15
CA ARG A 71 21.74 6.09 10.43
C ARG A 71 21.37 5.32 9.15
N ASP A 72 20.13 5.44 8.68
CA ASP A 72 19.60 4.70 7.53
C ASP A 72 19.85 3.19 7.56
N ARG A 73 19.81 2.60 8.76
CA ARG A 73 19.94 1.16 8.93
C ARG A 73 18.58 0.51 9.04
N THR A 74 18.55 -0.78 8.72
CA THR A 74 17.39 -1.64 8.96
C THR A 74 17.33 -2.04 10.43
N TYR A 75 16.15 -1.98 11.03
CA TYR A 75 15.93 -2.50 12.39
C TYR A 75 15.71 -4.01 12.30
N SER A 76 16.76 -4.79 12.56
CA SER A 76 16.76 -6.25 12.45
C SER A 76 17.43 -6.94 13.65
N ALA A 77 17.07 -8.21 13.84
CA ALA A 77 17.69 -9.13 14.80
C ALA A 77 18.39 -10.27 14.06
N GLN A 78 19.49 -10.75 14.61
CA GLN A 78 20.28 -11.82 13.98
C GLN A 78 19.73 -13.19 14.39
N ILE A 79 19.52 -14.07 13.42
CA ILE A 79 19.04 -15.44 13.63
C ILE A 79 20.24 -16.39 13.70
N TYR A 80 20.35 -17.09 14.82
CA TYR A 80 21.30 -18.17 15.03
C TYR A 80 20.56 -19.49 15.16
N LEU A 81 21.04 -20.51 14.46
CA LEU A 81 20.46 -21.84 14.50
C LEU A 81 21.51 -22.88 14.91
N PRO A 82 21.23 -23.73 15.89
CA PRO A 82 22.12 -24.83 16.20
C PRO A 82 22.10 -25.85 15.06
N SER A 83 23.29 -26.16 14.53
CA SER A 83 23.52 -27.13 13.46
C SER A 83 24.55 -28.16 13.89
N LYS A 84 24.41 -29.39 13.42
CA LYS A 84 25.37 -30.48 13.61
C LYS A 84 25.70 -31.08 12.25
N LEU A 85 26.99 -31.12 11.92
CA LEU A 85 27.49 -31.89 10.78
C LEU A 85 27.89 -33.27 11.32
N THR A 86 27.43 -34.33 10.69
CA THR A 86 27.78 -35.73 10.97
C THR A 86 28.38 -36.36 9.73
N ARG A 87 29.31 -37.30 9.93
CA ARG A 87 29.88 -38.13 8.87
C ARG A 87 29.45 -39.57 9.13
N LYS A 88 28.70 -40.16 8.20
CA LYS A 88 28.12 -41.51 8.38
C LYS A 88 29.19 -42.59 8.35
N ASP A 89 30.25 -42.42 7.57
CA ASP A 89 31.37 -43.38 7.45
C ASP A 89 32.00 -43.71 8.83
N THR A 90 32.16 -42.70 9.69
CA THR A 90 32.76 -42.87 11.04
C THR A 90 31.78 -43.39 12.08
N ASP A 91 30.48 -43.13 11.91
CA ASP A 91 29.44 -43.61 12.84
C ASP A 91 29.13 -45.10 12.64
N ILE A 92 29.25 -45.62 11.40
CA ILE A 92 29.12 -47.06 11.10
C ILE A 92 30.26 -47.84 11.76
N LEU A 93 31.49 -47.32 11.72
CA LEU A 93 32.66 -47.89 12.42
C LEU A 93 32.48 -47.89 13.96
N LYS A 94 31.84 -46.86 14.54
CA LYS A 94 31.51 -46.81 15.98
C LYS A 94 30.44 -47.84 16.39
N LYS A 95 29.42 -48.09 15.56
CA LYS A 95 28.39 -49.11 15.84
C LYS A 95 28.93 -50.54 15.80
N HIS A 96 29.79 -50.86 14.82
CA HIS A 96 30.41 -52.20 14.71
C HIS A 96 31.49 -52.47 15.77
N ARG A 97 32.13 -51.44 16.36
CA ARG A 97 33.13 -51.61 17.44
C ARG A 97 32.54 -51.75 18.84
N SER A 98 31.22 -51.68 19.03
CA SER A 98 30.59 -51.76 20.36
C SER A 98 30.53 -53.16 20.98
N ILE A 99 31.12 -54.18 20.36
CA ILE A 99 31.09 -55.58 20.84
C ILE A 99 32.42 -56.04 21.47
N HIS A 100 33.56 -55.36 21.27
CA HIS A 100 34.80 -55.72 21.97
C HIS A 100 35.64 -54.50 22.41
N SER A 101 36.03 -54.54 23.68
CA SER A 101 36.98 -53.68 24.41
C SER A 101 36.52 -52.28 24.82
N ILE A 102 36.19 -52.19 26.12
CA ILE A 102 36.12 -50.97 26.93
C ILE A 102 37.51 -50.74 27.49
N SER A 103 38.30 -49.82 26.92
CA SER A 103 39.39 -49.12 27.64
C SER A 103 40.19 -48.06 26.84
N ASP A 104 40.05 -47.89 25.52
CA ASP A 104 40.91 -46.93 24.77
C ASP A 104 40.18 -46.09 23.68
N LEU A 105 39.08 -45.41 24.03
CA LEU A 105 38.27 -44.66 23.04
C LEU A 105 37.95 -43.20 23.39
N ASN A 106 38.82 -42.51 24.16
CA ASN A 106 38.75 -41.05 24.31
C ASN A 106 39.54 -40.26 23.25
N ALA A 107 40.22 -40.93 22.31
CA ALA A 107 41.15 -40.28 21.37
C ALA A 107 40.56 -39.88 20.00
N TYR A 108 39.41 -40.42 19.57
CA TYR A 108 38.90 -40.22 18.19
C TYR A 108 37.88 -39.09 17.99
N ASP A 109 37.43 -38.39 19.05
CA ASP A 109 36.56 -37.20 18.93
C ASP A 109 37.37 -35.87 19.00
N LYS A 110 38.62 -35.86 18.52
CA LYS A 110 39.49 -34.68 18.49
C LYS A 110 39.00 -33.57 17.54
N HIS A 111 38.04 -33.83 16.65
CA HIS A 111 37.55 -32.81 15.72
C HIS A 111 36.42 -31.97 16.31
N LYS A 112 36.79 -30.77 16.81
CA LYS A 112 35.90 -29.64 17.15
C LYS A 112 34.82 -29.31 16.08
N LYS A 113 34.99 -29.81 14.85
CA LYS A 113 34.21 -29.61 13.62
C LYS A 113 32.82 -30.28 13.61
N TYR A 114 32.63 -31.40 14.30
CA TYR A 114 31.37 -32.19 14.29
C TYR A 114 30.48 -31.98 15.54
N LYS A 115 30.83 -31.02 16.41
CA LYS A 115 30.00 -30.65 17.56
C LYS A 115 28.85 -29.74 17.12
N LYS A 116 27.72 -29.84 17.83
CA LYS A 116 26.57 -28.94 17.66
C LYS A 116 27.01 -27.50 17.93
N ARG A 117 26.86 -26.61 16.95
CA ARG A 117 27.27 -25.20 17.04
C ARG A 117 26.18 -24.29 16.51
N GLN A 118 26.13 -23.08 17.03
CA GLN A 118 25.23 -22.06 16.49
C GLN A 118 25.83 -21.43 15.24
N VAL A 119 25.05 -21.44 14.16
CA VAL A 119 25.41 -20.88 12.86
C VAL A 119 24.50 -19.70 12.58
N PHE A 120 25.07 -18.61 12.09
CA PHE A 120 24.31 -17.45 11.64
C PHE A 120 23.63 -17.76 10.29
N ILE A 121 22.31 -17.64 10.23
CA ILE A 121 21.53 -17.95 9.03
C ILE A 121 21.04 -16.68 8.33
N GLY A 122 20.86 -15.57 9.06
CA GLY A 122 20.46 -14.29 8.47
C GLY A 122 19.97 -13.28 9.51
N ASP A 123 19.67 -12.07 9.06
CA ASP A 123 19.04 -11.00 9.83
C ASP A 123 17.54 -10.90 9.50
N LEU A 124 16.70 -10.93 10.52
CA LEU A 124 15.26 -10.76 10.41
C LEU A 124 14.87 -9.32 10.74
N PRO A 125 14.27 -8.56 9.81
CA PRO A 125 13.66 -7.27 10.12
C PRO A 125 12.58 -7.43 11.19
N LEU A 126 12.68 -6.64 12.27
CA LEU A 126 11.72 -6.69 13.36
C LEU A 126 10.64 -5.61 13.22
N MET A 127 9.41 -5.96 13.61
CA MET A 127 8.32 -5.01 13.73
C MET A 127 8.51 -4.11 14.95
N THR A 128 8.24 -2.81 14.80
CA THR A 128 8.20 -1.85 15.91
C THR A 128 6.93 -2.01 16.74
N ASN A 129 6.90 -1.43 17.94
CA ASN A 129 5.70 -1.44 18.79
C ASN A 129 4.48 -0.76 18.14
N ARG A 130 4.68 0.05 17.08
CA ARG A 130 3.60 0.73 16.33
C ARG A 130 3.00 -0.15 15.23
N GLY A 131 3.56 -1.32 14.95
CA GLY A 131 3.13 -2.18 13.84
C GLY A 131 3.76 -1.82 12.49
N THR A 132 4.95 -1.21 12.48
CA THR A 132 5.69 -0.81 11.27
C THR A 132 7.07 -1.46 11.23
N PHE A 133 7.75 -1.44 10.08
CA PHE A 133 9.13 -1.88 9.91
C PHE A 133 10.03 -0.69 9.58
N VAL A 134 11.29 -0.72 10.01
CA VAL A 134 12.30 0.28 9.59
C VAL A 134 13.28 -0.40 8.66
N ILE A 135 13.21 -0.06 7.36
CA ILE A 135 14.08 -0.58 6.31
C ILE A 135 14.89 0.58 5.74
N SER A 136 16.21 0.48 5.80
CA SER A 136 17.13 1.53 5.34
C SER A 136 16.75 2.93 5.85
N GLY A 137 16.42 3.03 7.14
CA GLY A 137 16.00 4.29 7.79
C GLY A 137 14.56 4.74 7.56
N THR A 138 13.85 4.17 6.58
CA THR A 138 12.47 4.53 6.23
C THR A 138 11.46 3.64 6.94
N GLU A 139 10.32 4.21 7.36
CA GLU A 139 9.21 3.41 7.89
C GLU A 139 8.37 2.83 6.76
N ARG A 140 8.23 1.51 6.78
CA ARG A 140 7.42 0.71 5.86
C ARG A 140 6.35 -0.08 6.60
N ILE A 141 5.34 -0.46 5.84
CA ILE A 141 4.27 -1.33 6.29
C ILE A 141 4.02 -2.44 5.28
N ILE A 142 3.67 -3.61 5.78
CA ILE A 142 3.22 -4.72 4.95
C ILE A 142 1.70 -4.76 5.03
N ILE A 143 1.05 -4.52 3.90
CA ILE A 143 -0.41 -4.54 3.76
C ILE A 143 -0.91 -5.98 3.83
N ASN A 144 -2.07 -6.18 4.46
CA ASN A 144 -2.71 -7.48 4.49
C ASN A 144 -3.28 -7.82 3.11
N GLN A 145 -3.04 -9.04 2.63
CA GLN A 145 -3.47 -9.43 1.29
C GLN A 145 -4.72 -10.30 1.37
N ILE A 146 -5.77 -10.00 0.61
CA ILE A 146 -6.92 -10.90 0.44
C ILE A 146 -6.71 -11.77 -0.79
N VAL A 147 -6.73 -13.08 -0.59
CA VAL A 147 -6.54 -14.08 -1.65
C VAL A 147 -7.64 -15.13 -1.58
N ARG A 148 -7.84 -15.85 -2.69
CA ARG A 148 -8.72 -17.03 -2.69
C ARG A 148 -8.17 -18.06 -1.72
N SER A 149 -9.01 -18.58 -0.84
CA SER A 149 -8.60 -19.62 0.08
C SER A 149 -8.32 -20.93 -0.69
N PRO A 150 -7.32 -21.72 -0.30
CA PRO A 150 -7.13 -23.07 -0.85
C PRO A 150 -8.34 -23.93 -0.55
N GLY A 151 -8.73 -24.78 -1.50
CA GLY A 151 -9.95 -25.57 -1.42
C GLY A 151 -10.47 -25.97 -2.80
N ILE A 152 -11.63 -26.63 -2.83
CA ILE A 152 -12.34 -27.00 -4.06
C ILE A 152 -13.57 -26.10 -4.22
N TYR A 153 -13.79 -25.60 -5.43
CA TYR A 153 -14.85 -24.64 -5.75
C TYR A 153 -15.65 -25.09 -6.96
N TYR A 154 -16.98 -25.10 -6.85
CA TYR A 154 -17.88 -25.51 -7.93
C TYR A 154 -18.55 -24.28 -8.57
N LYS A 155 -18.45 -24.16 -9.90
CA LYS A 155 -19.00 -23.04 -10.65
C LYS A 155 -19.76 -23.53 -11.88
N LYS A 156 -20.88 -22.86 -12.17
CA LYS A 156 -21.62 -22.95 -13.42
C LYS A 156 -21.25 -21.77 -14.32
N GLU A 157 -20.79 -22.06 -15.52
CA GLU A 157 -20.47 -21.07 -16.55
C GLU A 157 -21.37 -21.32 -17.77
N LEU A 158 -21.70 -20.27 -18.51
CA LEU A 158 -22.34 -20.38 -19.81
C LEU A 158 -21.26 -20.23 -20.88
N ASP A 159 -21.25 -21.16 -21.84
CA ASP A 159 -20.42 -21.05 -23.03
C ASP A 159 -20.93 -19.93 -23.94
N LYS A 160 -20.14 -19.55 -24.96
CA LYS A 160 -20.54 -18.58 -26.00
C LYS A 160 -21.87 -18.95 -26.68
N ASN A 161 -22.19 -20.24 -26.73
CA ASN A 161 -23.43 -20.78 -27.30
C ASN A 161 -24.55 -20.98 -26.26
N ASN A 162 -24.47 -20.33 -25.09
CA ASN A 162 -25.42 -20.46 -23.97
C ASN A 162 -25.60 -21.89 -23.41
N LYS A 163 -24.70 -22.81 -23.75
CA LYS A 163 -24.69 -24.15 -23.14
C LYS A 163 -23.99 -24.10 -21.79
N GLN A 164 -24.53 -24.86 -20.85
CA GLN A 164 -24.05 -24.86 -19.47
C GLN A 164 -22.78 -25.71 -19.35
N ILE A 165 -21.71 -25.11 -18.84
CA ILE A 165 -20.46 -25.75 -18.48
C ILE A 165 -20.38 -25.78 -16.95
N TYR A 166 -20.02 -26.94 -16.40
CA TYR A 166 -19.85 -27.11 -14.97
C TYR A 166 -18.38 -27.33 -14.69
N SER A 167 -17.82 -26.62 -13.71
CA SER A 167 -16.41 -26.77 -13.39
C SER A 167 -16.17 -26.83 -11.89
N ALA A 168 -15.18 -27.63 -11.50
CA ALA A 168 -14.67 -27.71 -10.15
C ALA A 168 -13.19 -27.35 -10.14
N SER A 169 -12.82 -26.27 -9.45
CA SER A 169 -11.43 -25.80 -9.37
C SER A 169 -10.85 -26.11 -8.01
N LEU A 170 -9.83 -26.95 -7.96
CA LEU A 170 -9.05 -27.27 -6.77
C LEU A 170 -7.79 -26.39 -6.72
N ILE A 171 -7.79 -25.48 -5.75
CA ILE A 171 -6.74 -24.49 -5.53
C ILE A 171 -5.88 -24.94 -4.35
N SER A 172 -4.57 -25.09 -4.58
CA SER A 172 -3.58 -25.40 -3.55
C SER A 172 -3.06 -24.13 -2.88
N ASN A 173 -2.51 -24.26 -1.66
CA ASN A 173 -1.77 -23.16 -1.04
C ASN A 173 -0.41 -22.97 -1.74
N ARG A 174 0.21 -24.09 -2.14
CA ARG A 174 1.43 -24.18 -2.93
C ARG A 174 1.39 -25.43 -3.80
N GLY A 175 1.83 -25.31 -5.04
CA GLY A 175 1.89 -26.41 -6.00
C GLY A 175 0.95 -26.16 -7.18
N SER A 176 0.72 -27.20 -7.97
CA SER A 176 -0.15 -27.14 -9.15
C SER A 176 -1.63 -26.97 -8.79
N TRP A 177 -2.41 -26.45 -9.73
CA TRP A 177 -3.87 -26.38 -9.64
C TRP A 177 -4.52 -27.44 -10.52
N LEU A 178 -5.64 -27.99 -10.07
CA LEU A 178 -6.46 -28.94 -10.82
C LEU A 178 -7.81 -28.32 -11.11
N LYS A 179 -8.27 -28.38 -12.36
CA LYS A 179 -9.63 -27.97 -12.73
C LYS A 179 -10.34 -29.13 -13.44
N PHE A 180 -11.47 -29.55 -12.89
CA PHE A 180 -12.39 -30.49 -13.50
C PHE A 180 -13.46 -29.71 -14.28
N GLU A 181 -13.81 -30.15 -15.47
CA GLU A 181 -14.74 -29.43 -16.35
C GLU A 181 -15.64 -30.43 -17.09
N ILE A 182 -16.95 -30.24 -16.99
CA ILE A 182 -17.95 -30.91 -17.83
C ILE A 182 -18.28 -29.95 -18.97
N ASP A 183 -17.87 -30.32 -20.18
CA ASP A 183 -18.07 -29.52 -21.38
C ASP A 183 -19.54 -29.56 -21.85
N ALA A 184 -19.90 -28.71 -22.80
CA ALA A 184 -21.23 -28.66 -23.41
C ALA A 184 -21.66 -29.98 -24.09
N LYS A 185 -20.70 -30.84 -24.42
CA LYS A 185 -20.92 -32.20 -24.95
C LYS A 185 -21.01 -33.27 -23.85
N ASN A 186 -21.15 -32.86 -22.58
CA ASN A 186 -21.14 -33.71 -21.40
C ASN A 186 -19.85 -34.55 -21.22
N GLN A 187 -18.72 -34.09 -21.78
CA GLN A 187 -17.42 -34.75 -21.56
C GLN A 187 -16.74 -34.22 -20.30
N ILE A 188 -16.12 -35.09 -19.51
CA ILE A 188 -15.40 -34.72 -18.29
C ILE A 188 -13.89 -34.63 -18.56
N TRP A 189 -13.35 -33.44 -18.35
CA TRP A 189 -11.94 -33.12 -18.54
C TRP A 189 -11.27 -32.71 -17.24
N VAL A 190 -9.99 -33.06 -17.10
CA VAL A 190 -9.08 -32.59 -16.06
C VAL A 190 -8.05 -31.69 -16.73
N LYS A 191 -7.95 -30.45 -16.25
CA LYS A 191 -6.92 -29.48 -16.64
C LYS A 191 -5.92 -29.36 -15.52
N ILE A 192 -4.66 -29.62 -15.82
CA ILE A 192 -3.52 -29.41 -14.90
C ILE A 192 -2.88 -28.07 -15.25
N ASP A 193 -2.76 -27.17 -14.27
CA ASP A 193 -2.17 -25.82 -14.42
C ASP A 193 -2.74 -24.97 -15.58
N LYS A 194 -4.02 -25.21 -15.93
CA LYS A 194 -4.79 -24.51 -16.99
C LYS A 194 -4.35 -24.75 -18.45
N ASN A 195 -3.39 -25.64 -18.71
CA ASN A 195 -2.87 -25.85 -20.06
C ASN A 195 -3.47 -27.08 -20.74
N HIS A 196 -3.16 -28.29 -20.24
CA HIS A 196 -3.47 -29.53 -20.95
C HIS A 196 -4.78 -30.15 -20.45
N LYS A 197 -5.71 -30.41 -21.37
CA LYS A 197 -6.93 -31.19 -21.11
C LYS A 197 -6.59 -32.68 -21.19
N VAL A 198 -6.90 -33.41 -20.12
CA VAL A 198 -6.79 -34.86 -20.03
C VAL A 198 -8.18 -35.41 -19.72
N ASN A 199 -8.56 -36.54 -20.31
CA ASN A 199 -9.83 -37.20 -19.95
C ASN A 199 -9.80 -37.60 -18.46
N ALA A 200 -10.91 -37.39 -17.74
CA ALA A 200 -10.97 -37.67 -16.30
C ALA A 200 -10.79 -39.14 -15.93
N TYR A 201 -11.29 -40.08 -16.73
CA TYR A 201 -11.11 -41.50 -16.49
C TYR A 201 -9.62 -41.89 -16.58
N ILE A 202 -8.93 -41.47 -17.64
CA ILE A 202 -7.49 -41.71 -17.84
C ILE A 202 -6.69 -41.12 -16.69
N PHE A 203 -7.04 -39.92 -16.26
CA PHE A 203 -6.38 -39.28 -15.13
C PHE A 203 -6.57 -40.07 -13.82
N LEU A 204 -7.77 -40.58 -13.54
CA LEU A 204 -8.03 -41.42 -12.35
C LEU A 204 -7.26 -42.74 -12.40
N ARG A 205 -7.18 -43.39 -13.57
CA ARG A 205 -6.36 -44.60 -13.78
C ARG A 205 -4.87 -44.32 -13.56
N ALA A 206 -4.36 -43.20 -14.08
CA ALA A 206 -2.96 -42.78 -13.89
C ALA A 206 -2.60 -42.49 -12.41
N LEU A 207 -3.58 -42.25 -11.54
CA LEU A 207 -3.37 -42.13 -10.09
C LEU A 207 -3.26 -43.49 -9.37
N GLY A 208 -3.43 -44.61 -10.08
CA GLY A 208 -3.39 -45.96 -9.53
C GLY A 208 -4.70 -46.41 -8.88
N LEU A 209 -5.85 -45.88 -9.33
CA LEU A 209 -7.17 -46.35 -8.90
C LEU A 209 -7.66 -47.49 -9.80
N ASN A 210 -8.05 -48.61 -9.18
CA ASN A 210 -8.60 -49.77 -9.89
C ASN A 210 -10.01 -49.49 -10.42
N ASN A 211 -10.40 -50.16 -11.51
CA ASN A 211 -11.76 -50.04 -12.09
C ASN A 211 -12.85 -50.31 -11.04
N ASN A 212 -12.64 -51.32 -10.19
CA ASN A 212 -13.57 -51.66 -9.09
C ASN A 212 -13.68 -50.53 -8.06
N ASP A 213 -12.57 -49.86 -7.73
CA ASP A 213 -12.58 -48.75 -6.77
C ASP A 213 -13.31 -47.52 -7.31
N ILE A 214 -13.15 -47.23 -8.61
CA ILE A 214 -13.86 -46.15 -9.30
C ILE A 214 -15.36 -46.48 -9.34
N LYS A 215 -15.73 -47.70 -9.73
CA LYS A 215 -17.13 -48.15 -9.83
C LYS A 215 -17.86 -48.14 -8.50
N ASN A 216 -17.21 -48.52 -7.41
CA ASN A 216 -17.81 -48.57 -6.08
C ASN A 216 -17.99 -47.20 -5.42
N LYS A 217 -17.13 -46.22 -5.74
CA LYS A 217 -17.11 -44.91 -5.07
C LYS A 217 -17.80 -43.79 -5.86
N VAL A 218 -17.99 -43.94 -7.16
CA VAL A 218 -18.71 -42.97 -7.99
C VAL A 218 -20.18 -43.40 -8.07
N ASN A 219 -21.10 -42.55 -7.59
CA ASN A 219 -22.52 -42.88 -7.52
C ASN A 219 -23.12 -43.17 -8.90
N LYS A 220 -22.70 -42.42 -9.93
CA LYS A 220 -23.10 -42.61 -11.33
C LYS A 220 -21.91 -42.95 -12.22
N TYR A 221 -21.39 -44.17 -12.08
CA TYR A 221 -20.32 -44.69 -12.94
C TYR A 221 -20.68 -44.66 -14.44
N SER A 222 -21.95 -44.92 -14.80
CA SER A 222 -22.42 -44.90 -16.19
C SER A 222 -22.23 -43.55 -16.88
N PHE A 223 -22.46 -42.43 -16.18
CA PHE A 223 -22.26 -41.10 -16.74
C PHE A 223 -20.78 -40.84 -17.07
N LEU A 224 -19.87 -41.31 -16.22
CA LEU A 224 -18.44 -41.12 -16.39
C LEU A 224 -17.90 -41.89 -17.61
N ILE A 225 -18.44 -43.08 -17.91
CA ILE A 225 -18.15 -43.82 -19.14
C ILE A 225 -18.75 -43.11 -20.35
N HIS A 226 -20.04 -42.79 -20.32
CA HIS A 226 -20.72 -42.10 -21.43
C HIS A 226 -20.03 -40.78 -21.82
N ALA A 227 -19.55 -40.04 -20.83
CA ALA A 227 -18.78 -38.82 -21.02
C ALA A 227 -17.46 -39.03 -21.78
N SER A 228 -16.94 -40.26 -21.79
CA SER A 228 -15.69 -40.65 -22.42
C SER A 228 -15.86 -41.21 -23.84
N ASN A 229 -17.07 -41.60 -24.27
CA ASN A 229 -17.33 -42.20 -25.59
C ASN A 229 -16.80 -41.37 -26.78
N TYR A 230 -16.87 -40.03 -26.71
CA TYR A 230 -16.34 -39.19 -27.79
C TYR A 230 -14.80 -39.12 -27.79
N TYR A 231 -14.17 -39.28 -26.62
CA TYR A 231 -12.71 -39.40 -26.50
C TYR A 231 -12.24 -40.73 -27.10
N GLU A 232 -12.93 -41.83 -26.79
CA GLU A 232 -12.64 -43.17 -27.31
C GLU A 232 -12.55 -43.18 -28.85
N LYS A 233 -13.56 -42.61 -29.51
CA LYS A 233 -13.65 -42.61 -30.98
C LYS A 233 -12.61 -41.74 -31.69
N LYS A 234 -12.09 -40.68 -31.05
CA LYS A 234 -11.25 -39.66 -31.71
C LYS A 234 -9.80 -39.62 -31.25
N GLU A 235 -9.58 -39.70 -29.94
CA GLU A 235 -8.26 -39.49 -29.32
C GLU A 235 -7.63 -40.82 -28.89
N LEU A 236 -8.39 -41.70 -28.23
CA LEU A 236 -7.84 -42.96 -27.70
C LEU A 236 -7.28 -43.88 -28.78
N TYR A 237 -8.03 -44.04 -29.89
CA TYR A 237 -7.57 -44.85 -31.03
C TYR A 237 -6.27 -44.32 -31.65
N LYS A 238 -6.07 -42.99 -31.67
CA LYS A 238 -4.84 -42.38 -32.19
C LYS A 238 -3.65 -42.54 -31.25
N GLU A 239 -3.90 -42.55 -29.94
CA GLU A 239 -2.84 -42.61 -28.93
C GLU A 239 -2.32 -44.04 -28.68
N ILE A 240 -3.22 -45.04 -28.63
CA ILE A 240 -2.88 -46.43 -28.24
C ILE A 240 -3.44 -47.49 -29.20
N GLY A 241 -4.35 -47.14 -30.13
CA GLY A 241 -4.99 -48.09 -31.04
C GLY A 241 -6.08 -48.96 -30.38
N LYS A 242 -6.43 -48.70 -29.11
CA LYS A 242 -7.51 -49.39 -28.38
C LYS A 242 -8.86 -48.72 -28.59
N THR A 243 -9.93 -49.52 -28.54
CA THR A 243 -11.32 -49.11 -28.81
C THR A 243 -12.15 -48.81 -27.56
N SER A 244 -11.81 -49.38 -26.39
CA SER A 244 -12.53 -49.15 -25.13
C SER A 244 -11.62 -48.53 -24.06
N ILE A 245 -12.17 -47.60 -23.25
CA ILE A 245 -11.39 -46.92 -22.20
C ILE A 245 -11.16 -47.81 -20.96
N GLU A 246 -11.97 -48.85 -20.78
CA GLU A 246 -11.89 -49.76 -19.62
C GLU A 246 -10.71 -50.74 -19.71
N GLU A 247 -10.20 -51.02 -20.91
CA GLU A 247 -9.05 -51.92 -21.20
C GLU A 247 -7.67 -51.25 -21.02
N ILE A 248 -7.64 -49.99 -20.58
CA ILE A 248 -6.40 -49.23 -20.41
C ILE A 248 -5.68 -49.66 -19.13
N THR A 249 -4.39 -49.97 -19.25
CA THR A 249 -3.54 -50.28 -18.08
C THR A 249 -3.08 -49.00 -17.37
N ASP A 250 -2.73 -49.12 -16.09
CA ASP A 250 -2.27 -47.97 -15.28
C ASP A 250 -1.01 -47.34 -15.88
N GLU A 251 -0.13 -48.15 -16.48
CA GLU A 251 1.11 -47.72 -17.13
C GLU A 251 0.85 -46.94 -18.42
N GLU A 252 -0.07 -47.41 -19.26
CA GLU A 252 -0.51 -46.71 -20.46
C GLU A 252 -1.15 -45.35 -20.11
N ALA A 253 -2.00 -45.31 -19.09
CA ALA A 253 -2.62 -44.08 -18.61
C ALA A 253 -1.58 -43.07 -18.11
N LEU A 254 -0.55 -43.53 -17.38
CA LEU A 254 0.58 -42.70 -16.93
C LEU A 254 1.33 -42.08 -18.11
N LEU A 255 1.59 -42.87 -19.17
CA LEU A 255 2.29 -42.39 -20.36
C LEU A 255 1.48 -41.33 -21.13
N ILE A 256 0.16 -41.51 -21.26
CA ILE A 256 -0.74 -40.51 -21.88
C ILE A 256 -0.73 -39.19 -21.10
N VAL A 257 -0.83 -39.26 -19.77
CA VAL A 257 -0.79 -38.06 -18.92
C VAL A 257 0.58 -37.36 -19.03
N TYR A 258 1.66 -38.14 -19.06
CA TYR A 258 3.01 -37.60 -19.18
C TYR A 258 3.26 -36.93 -20.54
N SER A 259 2.90 -37.58 -21.65
CA SER A 259 3.08 -37.02 -22.99
C SER A 259 2.30 -35.72 -23.18
N LYS A 260 1.09 -35.63 -22.60
CA LYS A 260 0.31 -34.38 -22.60
C LYS A 260 0.96 -33.28 -21.77
N LEU A 261 1.59 -33.60 -20.64
CA LEU A 261 2.27 -32.62 -19.78
C LEU A 261 3.64 -32.19 -20.31
N ARG A 262 4.36 -33.09 -20.99
CA ARG A 262 5.71 -32.88 -21.52
C ARG A 262 5.84 -33.54 -22.91
N PRO A 263 5.37 -32.88 -23.97
CA PRO A 263 5.31 -33.48 -25.31
C PRO A 263 6.68 -33.78 -25.93
N ASN A 264 7.75 -33.09 -25.51
CA ASN A 264 9.08 -33.18 -26.14
C ASN A 264 10.07 -34.06 -25.36
N GLU A 265 9.66 -34.69 -24.25
CA GLU A 265 10.54 -35.56 -23.46
C GLU A 265 10.15 -37.03 -23.62
N PRO A 266 11.12 -37.95 -23.72
CA PRO A 266 10.82 -39.38 -23.82
C PRO A 266 10.10 -39.87 -22.56
N SER A 267 9.02 -40.62 -22.77
CA SER A 267 8.14 -41.10 -21.71
C SER A 267 8.59 -42.48 -21.22
N THR A 268 9.17 -42.53 -20.02
CA THR A 268 9.37 -43.80 -19.29
C THR A 268 8.40 -43.87 -18.11
N VAL A 269 7.90 -45.08 -17.81
CA VAL A 269 6.90 -45.29 -16.75
C VAL A 269 7.41 -44.80 -15.39
N THR A 270 8.69 -45.05 -15.09
CA THR A 270 9.33 -44.64 -13.83
C THR A 270 9.38 -43.12 -13.69
N VAL A 271 9.78 -42.41 -14.75
CA VAL A 271 9.85 -40.94 -14.75
C VAL A 271 8.44 -40.33 -14.66
N ALA A 272 7.48 -40.88 -15.41
CA ALA A 272 6.09 -40.45 -15.38
C ALA A 272 5.46 -40.59 -13.97
N LYS A 273 5.65 -41.74 -13.33
CA LYS A 273 5.19 -42.01 -11.97
C LYS A 273 5.84 -41.07 -10.95
N GLN A 274 7.15 -40.88 -11.02
CA GLN A 274 7.88 -39.98 -10.12
C GLN A 274 7.43 -38.53 -10.31
N MET A 275 7.17 -38.10 -11.55
CA MET A 275 6.69 -36.76 -11.86
C MET A 275 5.33 -36.48 -11.25
N LEU A 276 4.34 -37.38 -11.47
CA LEU A 276 2.99 -37.22 -10.92
C LEU A 276 3.01 -37.26 -9.39
N TYR A 277 3.79 -38.18 -8.81
CA TYR A 277 4.02 -38.24 -7.36
C TYR A 277 4.57 -36.92 -6.82
N ALA A 278 5.65 -36.43 -7.41
CA ALA A 278 6.30 -35.19 -7.01
C ALA A 278 5.40 -33.95 -7.18
N ARG A 279 4.41 -34.00 -8.08
CA ARG A 279 3.55 -32.85 -8.37
C ARG A 279 2.39 -32.68 -7.40
N PHE A 280 1.76 -33.78 -6.94
CA PHE A 280 0.55 -33.71 -6.10
C PHE A 280 0.70 -34.35 -4.71
N PHE A 281 1.57 -35.34 -4.57
CA PHE A 281 1.67 -36.19 -3.38
C PHE A 281 2.91 -35.91 -2.53
N ASP A 282 3.93 -35.25 -3.09
CA ASP A 282 5.13 -34.84 -2.34
C ASP A 282 4.90 -33.55 -1.56
N SER A 283 5.00 -33.65 -0.23
CA SER A 283 4.91 -32.52 0.71
C SER A 283 5.92 -31.40 0.46
N LYS A 284 7.06 -31.68 -0.20
CA LYS A 284 8.06 -30.64 -0.51
C LYS A 284 7.58 -29.68 -1.58
N ARG A 285 6.81 -30.16 -2.57
CA ARG A 285 6.36 -29.40 -3.74
C ARG A 285 4.90 -28.98 -3.64
N TYR A 286 4.06 -29.80 -3.03
CA TYR A 286 2.62 -29.57 -2.92
C TYR A 286 2.19 -29.39 -1.46
N ASP A 287 1.33 -28.41 -1.18
CA ASP A 287 0.79 -28.14 0.15
C ASP A 287 -0.59 -27.47 0.03
N LEU A 288 -1.60 -28.06 0.66
CA LEU A 288 -2.94 -27.49 0.83
C LEU A 288 -2.99 -26.48 1.99
N GLY A 289 -2.04 -26.56 2.91
CA GLY A 289 -2.09 -25.90 4.21
C GLY A 289 -3.20 -26.47 5.11
N SER A 290 -3.21 -26.02 6.37
CA SER A 290 -4.26 -26.38 7.34
C SER A 290 -5.65 -25.94 6.87
N VAL A 291 -5.75 -24.74 6.29
CA VAL A 291 -6.99 -24.15 5.78
C VAL A 291 -7.54 -24.97 4.62
N GLY A 292 -6.71 -25.30 3.63
CA GLY A 292 -7.16 -26.05 2.45
C GLY A 292 -7.67 -27.43 2.81
N ARG A 293 -6.96 -28.13 3.71
CA ARG A 293 -7.40 -29.44 4.18
C ARG A 293 -8.73 -29.35 4.93
N HIS A 294 -8.88 -28.38 5.83
CA HIS A 294 -10.13 -28.16 6.56
C HIS A 294 -11.31 -27.87 5.61
N LYS A 295 -11.12 -27.01 4.60
CA LYS A 295 -12.19 -26.68 3.64
C LYS A 295 -12.59 -27.87 2.76
N ILE A 296 -11.61 -28.62 2.24
CA ILE A 296 -11.90 -29.80 1.42
C ILE A 296 -12.68 -30.83 2.24
N ASN A 297 -12.26 -31.08 3.48
CA ASN A 297 -12.96 -31.99 4.38
C ASN A 297 -14.39 -31.52 4.68
N LYS A 298 -14.59 -30.22 4.93
CA LYS A 298 -15.92 -29.64 5.19
C LYS A 298 -16.84 -29.73 3.96
N LYS A 299 -16.33 -29.42 2.77
CA LYS A 299 -17.13 -29.40 1.51
C LYS A 299 -17.45 -30.81 1.00
N LEU A 300 -16.49 -31.74 1.06
CA LEU A 300 -16.64 -33.11 0.57
C LEU A 300 -17.07 -34.13 1.65
N GLY A 301 -17.21 -33.71 2.91
CA GLY A 301 -17.61 -34.60 4.01
C GLY A 301 -16.53 -35.61 4.44
N LEU A 302 -15.25 -35.32 4.21
CA LEU A 302 -14.14 -36.25 4.47
C LEU A 302 -13.63 -36.17 5.91
N LYS A 303 -13.37 -37.32 6.54
CA LYS A 303 -12.83 -37.44 7.91
C LYS A 303 -11.31 -37.64 7.92
N LEU A 304 -10.57 -36.87 7.14
CA LEU A 304 -9.10 -36.96 7.06
C LEU A 304 -8.43 -36.01 8.07
N PRO A 305 -7.28 -36.38 8.67
CA PRO A 305 -6.63 -35.54 9.68
C PRO A 305 -6.09 -34.24 9.08
N SER A 306 -6.14 -33.14 9.86
CA SER A 306 -5.64 -31.82 9.45
C SER A 306 -4.14 -31.76 9.19
N ASN A 307 -3.37 -32.70 9.73
CA ASN A 307 -1.93 -32.83 9.51
C ASN A 307 -1.60 -33.36 8.11
N PHE A 308 -2.55 -34.03 7.45
CA PHE A 308 -2.38 -34.50 6.09
C PHE A 308 -2.64 -33.33 5.12
N ARG A 309 -1.56 -32.68 4.68
CA ARG A 309 -1.62 -31.45 3.88
C ARG A 309 -1.38 -31.64 2.38
N VAL A 310 -1.17 -32.86 1.90
CA VAL A 310 -1.08 -33.18 0.47
C VAL A 310 -2.44 -33.63 -0.06
N LEU A 311 -2.58 -33.73 -1.38
CA LEU A 311 -3.78 -34.34 -1.96
C LEU A 311 -3.77 -35.86 -1.74
N SER A 312 -4.94 -36.45 -1.53
CA SER A 312 -5.15 -37.89 -1.65
C SER A 312 -5.91 -38.20 -2.94
N PRO A 313 -5.73 -39.39 -3.54
CA PRO A 313 -6.53 -39.81 -4.70
C PRO A 313 -8.03 -39.79 -4.40
N GLN A 314 -8.41 -40.02 -3.14
CA GLN A 314 -9.79 -39.97 -2.69
C GLN A 314 -10.39 -38.55 -2.74
N ASP A 315 -9.60 -37.51 -2.48
CA ASP A 315 -10.07 -36.11 -2.60
C ASP A 315 -10.46 -35.78 -4.05
N ILE A 316 -9.67 -36.27 -5.02
CA ILE A 316 -9.89 -36.06 -6.46
C ILE A 316 -11.13 -36.81 -6.93
N LEU A 317 -11.25 -38.09 -6.54
CA LEU A 317 -12.38 -38.94 -6.93
C LEU A 317 -13.71 -38.39 -6.43
N ILE A 318 -13.79 -38.05 -5.15
CA ILE A 318 -15.03 -37.50 -4.55
C ILE A 318 -15.30 -36.08 -5.06
N GLY A 319 -14.24 -35.31 -5.36
CA GLY A 319 -14.39 -34.01 -6.01
C GLY A 319 -15.06 -34.08 -7.39
N ILE A 320 -14.72 -35.10 -8.18
CA ILE A 320 -15.36 -35.38 -9.50
C ILE A 320 -16.78 -35.92 -9.31
N ASP A 321 -16.99 -36.85 -8.36
CA ASP A 321 -18.34 -37.38 -8.07
C ASP A 321 -19.32 -36.26 -7.68
N TYR A 322 -18.90 -35.32 -6.84
CA TYR A 322 -19.71 -34.16 -6.48
C TYR A 322 -20.05 -33.28 -7.70
N LEU A 323 -19.12 -33.11 -8.65
CA LEU A 323 -19.38 -32.38 -9.90
C LEU A 323 -20.43 -33.08 -10.78
N ILE A 324 -20.39 -34.41 -10.84
CA ILE A 324 -21.36 -35.24 -11.56
C ILE A 324 -22.74 -35.12 -10.90
N ASN A 325 -22.80 -35.21 -9.57
CA ASN A 325 -24.05 -35.11 -8.81
C ASN A 325 -24.73 -33.73 -8.99
N ILE A 326 -23.96 -32.65 -9.05
CA ILE A 326 -24.49 -31.31 -9.38
C ILE A 326 -25.13 -31.31 -10.77
N ARG A 327 -24.47 -31.87 -11.79
CA ARG A 327 -24.94 -31.84 -13.17
C ARG A 327 -26.20 -32.68 -13.41
N GLU A 328 -26.19 -33.89 -12.88
CA GLU A 328 -27.21 -34.91 -13.18
C GLU A 328 -28.41 -34.85 -12.24
N GLN A 329 -28.17 -34.64 -10.94
CA GLN A 329 -29.20 -34.74 -9.92
C GLN A 329 -29.59 -33.38 -9.33
N ASN A 330 -28.89 -32.29 -9.71
CA ASN A 330 -28.97 -30.99 -9.04
C ASN A 330 -28.75 -31.09 -7.51
N ILE A 331 -28.03 -32.12 -7.06
CA ILE A 331 -27.68 -32.33 -5.65
C ILE A 331 -26.31 -31.71 -5.41
N GLY A 332 -26.29 -30.55 -4.76
CA GLY A 332 -25.07 -29.83 -4.41
C GLY A 332 -25.27 -28.31 -4.43
N THR A 333 -24.28 -27.57 -3.94
CA THR A 333 -24.28 -26.10 -3.92
C THR A 333 -23.13 -25.54 -4.74
N PHE A 334 -23.43 -24.53 -5.56
CA PHE A 334 -22.41 -23.72 -6.22
C PHE A 334 -21.72 -22.82 -5.21
N ASP A 335 -20.45 -22.52 -5.45
CA ASP A 335 -19.66 -21.66 -4.59
C ASP A 335 -19.47 -20.30 -5.26
N ASP A 336 -19.80 -19.25 -4.52
CA ASP A 336 -19.38 -17.90 -4.90
C ASP A 336 -17.93 -17.68 -4.45
N ILE A 337 -17.03 -17.49 -5.42
CA ILE A 337 -15.60 -17.28 -5.20
C ILE A 337 -15.34 -15.95 -4.46
N ASP A 338 -16.25 -15.00 -4.56
CA ASP A 338 -16.10 -13.67 -4.00
C ASP A 338 -16.64 -13.55 -2.57
N HIS A 339 -17.37 -14.57 -2.10
CA HIS A 339 -17.78 -14.72 -0.70
C HIS A 339 -16.58 -14.69 0.26
N LEU A 340 -16.70 -13.98 1.39
CA LEU A 340 -15.59 -13.84 2.35
C LEU A 340 -15.22 -15.12 3.12
N GLY A 341 -16.02 -16.18 3.08
CA GLY A 341 -15.55 -17.50 3.55
C GLY A 341 -14.79 -18.30 2.49
N ASN A 342 -14.84 -17.84 1.24
CA ASN A 342 -14.03 -18.36 0.13
C ASN A 342 -12.76 -17.54 -0.11
N ARG A 343 -12.67 -16.33 0.47
CA ARG A 343 -11.48 -15.48 0.48
C ARG A 343 -10.85 -15.43 1.87
N ARG A 344 -9.53 -15.38 1.96
CA ARG A 344 -8.81 -15.25 3.23
C ARG A 344 -7.79 -14.12 3.20
N VAL A 345 -7.53 -13.56 4.36
CA VAL A 345 -6.52 -12.53 4.59
C VAL A 345 -5.20 -13.17 4.99
N ARG A 346 -4.21 -13.09 4.10
CA ARG A 346 -2.81 -13.34 4.44
C ARG A 346 -2.24 -12.11 5.14
N SER A 347 -1.96 -12.28 6.43
CA SER A 347 -1.36 -11.24 7.25
C SER A 347 0.17 -11.26 7.14
N VAL A 348 0.83 -10.25 7.71
CA VAL A 348 2.29 -10.05 7.62
C VAL A 348 3.12 -11.27 7.99
N GLY A 349 2.74 -11.97 9.05
CA GLY A 349 3.44 -13.15 9.53
C GLY A 349 3.50 -14.27 8.49
N GLU A 350 2.38 -14.58 7.84
CA GLU A 350 2.29 -15.61 6.81
C GLU A 350 3.05 -15.20 5.53
N LEU A 351 2.98 -13.92 5.15
CA LEU A 351 3.74 -13.40 4.00
C LEU A 351 5.25 -13.53 4.23
N LEU A 352 5.74 -13.15 5.41
CA LEU A 352 7.15 -13.33 5.78
C LEU A 352 7.54 -14.80 5.89
N GLN A 353 6.64 -15.65 6.42
CA GLN A 353 6.84 -17.09 6.49
C GLN A 353 7.09 -17.69 5.09
N ASN A 354 6.30 -17.30 4.09
CA ASN A 354 6.46 -17.74 2.71
C ASN A 354 7.80 -17.29 2.11
N GLN A 355 8.22 -16.04 2.36
CA GLN A 355 9.50 -15.53 1.86
C GLN A 355 10.70 -16.22 2.52
N MET A 356 10.64 -16.44 3.84
CA MET A 356 11.65 -17.20 4.57
C MET A 356 11.78 -18.62 3.99
N ARG A 357 10.66 -19.28 3.70
CA ARG A 357 10.66 -20.62 3.10
C ARG A 357 11.34 -20.64 1.72
N ILE A 358 11.05 -19.66 0.86
CA ILE A 358 11.71 -19.54 -0.45
C ILE A 358 13.23 -19.34 -0.28
N GLY A 359 13.63 -18.45 0.64
CA GLY A 359 15.04 -18.21 0.96
C GLY A 359 15.76 -19.44 1.51
N LEU A 360 15.10 -20.23 2.37
CA LEU A 360 15.65 -21.46 2.92
C LEU A 360 15.77 -22.58 1.89
N ASN A 361 14.81 -22.73 0.96
CA ASN A 361 14.92 -23.70 -0.13
C ASN A 361 16.12 -23.38 -1.05
N ARG A 362 16.39 -22.09 -1.30
CA ARG A 362 17.60 -21.65 -2.03
C ARG A 362 18.87 -21.96 -1.24
N LEU A 363 18.85 -21.74 0.08
CA LEU A 363 19.96 -22.07 0.98
C LEU A 363 20.25 -23.58 1.00
N GLU A 364 19.21 -24.41 1.09
CA GLU A 364 19.32 -25.88 1.07
C GLU A 364 20.04 -26.36 -0.20
N ARG A 365 19.63 -25.83 -1.36
CA ARG A 365 20.26 -26.15 -2.64
C ARG A 365 21.75 -25.81 -2.66
N ILE A 366 22.11 -24.60 -2.21
CA ILE A 366 23.51 -24.14 -2.17
C ILE A 366 24.35 -24.97 -1.21
N ILE A 367 23.78 -25.37 -0.07
CA ILE A 367 24.48 -26.26 0.87
C ILE A 367 24.74 -27.62 0.23
N ARG A 368 23.74 -28.21 -0.43
CA ARG A 368 23.91 -29.50 -1.13
C ARG A 368 24.97 -29.43 -2.21
N GLU A 369 24.99 -28.37 -3.01
CA GLU A 369 26.01 -28.13 -4.04
C GLU A 369 27.41 -27.94 -3.42
N ARG A 370 27.53 -27.24 -2.29
CA ARG A 370 28.83 -27.05 -1.61
C ARG A 370 29.34 -28.32 -0.92
N MET A 371 28.45 -29.17 -0.40
CA MET A 371 28.84 -30.46 0.18
C MET A 371 29.50 -31.37 -0.85
N MET A 372 29.13 -31.24 -2.13
CA MET A 372 29.73 -31.96 -3.25
C MET A 372 31.11 -31.43 -3.64
N ILE A 373 31.28 -30.11 -3.63
CA ILE A 373 32.49 -29.47 -4.18
C ILE A 373 33.61 -29.37 -3.14
N CYS A 374 33.29 -29.18 -1.85
CA CYS A 374 34.30 -28.92 -0.84
C CYS A 374 34.99 -30.19 -0.34
N ASP A 375 36.32 -30.15 -0.27
CA ASP A 375 37.12 -31.22 0.34
C ASP A 375 36.75 -31.47 1.80
N LEU A 376 36.81 -32.75 2.20
CA LEU A 376 36.45 -33.24 3.53
C LEU A 376 37.19 -32.53 4.67
N ASP A 377 38.43 -32.07 4.44
CA ASP A 377 39.26 -31.45 5.47
C ASP A 377 38.95 -29.95 5.67
N SER A 378 38.57 -29.23 4.62
CA SER A 378 38.25 -27.79 4.65
C SER A 378 36.81 -27.48 5.08
N LEU A 379 35.95 -28.49 5.13
CA LEU A 379 34.54 -28.36 5.50
C LEU A 379 34.35 -27.74 6.89
N SER A 380 33.66 -26.61 6.99
CA SER A 380 33.25 -26.04 8.27
C SER A 380 31.81 -25.55 8.16
N LEU A 381 31.07 -25.53 9.26
CA LEU A 381 29.67 -25.07 9.26
C LEU A 381 29.54 -23.63 8.74
N SER A 382 30.52 -22.77 9.01
CA SER A 382 30.57 -21.40 8.50
C SER A 382 30.82 -21.31 7.00
N ASN A 383 31.58 -22.26 6.44
CA ASN A 383 31.84 -22.29 5.00
C ASN A 383 30.65 -22.88 4.23
N LEU A 384 29.94 -23.84 4.81
CA LEU A 384 28.76 -24.45 4.21
C LEU A 384 27.55 -23.51 4.17
N VAL A 385 27.25 -22.87 5.31
CA VAL A 385 26.02 -22.07 5.45
C VAL A 385 26.30 -20.61 5.06
N ASN A 386 25.89 -20.24 3.85
CA ASN A 386 25.95 -18.86 3.39
C ASN A 386 24.61 -18.14 3.63
N PRO A 387 24.53 -17.10 4.47
CA PRO A 387 23.27 -16.41 4.77
C PRO A 387 22.73 -15.52 3.62
N LYS A 388 23.53 -15.25 2.57
CA LYS A 388 23.17 -14.32 1.48
C LYS A 388 21.84 -14.63 0.77
N PRO A 389 21.49 -15.88 0.41
CA PRO A 389 20.25 -16.19 -0.31
C PRO A 389 18.99 -15.85 0.49
N LEU A 390 19.01 -16.13 1.79
CA LEU A 390 17.91 -15.80 2.68
C LEU A 390 17.76 -14.28 2.82
N MET A 391 18.88 -13.59 3.05
CA MET A 391 18.91 -12.13 3.16
C MET A 391 18.45 -11.43 1.89
N ALA A 392 18.82 -11.96 0.72
CA ALA A 392 18.39 -11.42 -0.56
C ALA A 392 16.87 -11.54 -0.73
N SER A 393 16.28 -12.69 -0.43
CA SER A 393 14.81 -12.89 -0.53
C SER A 393 14.03 -11.96 0.39
N ILE A 394 14.47 -11.77 1.65
CA ILE A 394 13.82 -10.84 2.57
C ILE A 394 13.98 -9.40 2.09
N ARG A 395 15.17 -9.01 1.62
CA ARG A 395 15.44 -7.66 1.12
C ARG A 395 14.60 -7.35 -0.13
N GLU A 396 14.49 -8.31 -1.04
CA GLU A 396 13.65 -8.22 -2.24
C GLU A 396 12.18 -8.03 -1.88
N PHE A 397 11.67 -8.78 -0.90
CA PHE A 397 10.31 -8.62 -0.42
C PHE A 397 10.07 -7.22 0.17
N PHE A 398 10.93 -6.73 1.06
CA PHE A 398 10.74 -5.40 1.65
C PHE A 398 11.03 -4.24 0.69
N GLY A 399 11.84 -4.46 -0.36
CA GLY A 399 12.26 -3.44 -1.32
C GLY A 399 11.33 -3.31 -2.52
N SER A 400 10.97 -4.44 -3.13
CA SER A 400 10.30 -4.48 -4.44
C SER A 400 8.86 -4.98 -4.38
N SER A 401 8.41 -5.58 -3.27
CA SER A 401 7.02 -6.09 -3.18
C SER A 401 6.02 -4.94 -3.14
N GLN A 402 4.96 -5.06 -3.94
CA GLN A 402 3.80 -4.15 -3.91
C GLN A 402 3.11 -4.10 -2.53
N LEU A 403 3.25 -5.16 -1.73
CA LEU A 403 2.66 -5.27 -0.39
C LEU A 403 3.48 -4.51 0.67
N SER A 404 4.79 -4.32 0.44
CA SER A 404 5.69 -3.56 1.32
C SER A 404 5.73 -2.11 0.88
N GLN A 405 4.83 -1.30 1.43
CA GLN A 405 4.67 0.11 1.05
C GLN A 405 5.35 1.05 2.04
N PHE A 406 5.70 2.25 1.58
CA PHE A 406 6.06 3.33 2.48
C PHE A 406 4.86 3.69 3.36
N MET A 407 5.11 3.90 4.65
CA MET A 407 4.02 4.25 5.57
C MET A 407 3.41 5.60 5.19
N ASP A 408 2.07 5.67 5.18
CA ASP A 408 1.33 6.94 5.04
C ASP A 408 1.30 7.64 6.40
N GLN A 409 2.07 8.73 6.52
CA GLN A 409 2.32 9.48 7.77
C GLN A 409 1.92 10.95 7.65
N THR A 410 0.98 11.28 6.77
CA THR A 410 0.40 12.62 6.70
C THR A 410 -0.17 13.00 8.07
N ASN A 411 -0.98 12.12 8.67
CA ASN A 411 -1.56 12.31 10.00
C ASN A 411 -1.78 10.96 10.73
N PRO A 412 -2.22 10.94 12.00
CA PRO A 412 -2.40 9.68 12.74
C PRO A 412 -3.48 8.75 12.15
N LEU A 413 -4.50 9.30 11.48
CA LEU A 413 -5.57 8.53 10.86
C LEU A 413 -5.07 7.80 9.60
N SER A 414 -4.28 8.47 8.76
CA SER A 414 -3.63 7.84 7.60
C SER A 414 -2.76 6.67 8.05
N GLU A 415 -2.06 6.82 9.18
CA GLU A 415 -1.21 5.77 9.71
C GLU A 415 -2.02 4.54 10.16
N LEU A 416 -3.14 4.76 10.85
CA LEU A 416 -3.97 3.66 11.34
C LEU A 416 -4.72 2.94 10.20
N THR A 417 -5.32 3.70 9.28
CA THR A 417 -6.06 3.14 8.13
C THR A 417 -5.14 2.31 7.25
N HIS A 418 -3.92 2.77 6.98
CA HIS A 418 -2.95 2.01 6.18
C HIS A 418 -2.54 0.70 6.88
N LYS A 419 -2.47 0.64 8.23
CA LYS A 419 -2.25 -0.62 8.97
C LYS A 419 -3.37 -1.64 8.85
N ARG A 420 -4.59 -1.15 8.63
CA ARG A 420 -5.82 -1.96 8.52
C ARG A 420 -6.25 -2.22 7.08
N ARG A 421 -5.48 -1.75 6.11
CA ARG A 421 -5.75 -1.91 4.70
C ARG A 421 -5.65 -3.38 4.29
N ILE A 422 -6.55 -3.79 3.42
CA ILE A 422 -6.59 -5.07 2.74
C ILE A 422 -6.44 -4.81 1.24
N SER A 423 -5.57 -5.58 0.58
CA SER A 423 -5.33 -5.48 -0.86
C SER A 423 -5.57 -6.82 -1.54
N ALA A 424 -6.35 -6.85 -2.62
CA ALA A 424 -6.48 -8.01 -3.50
C ALA A 424 -5.30 -8.14 -4.49
N LEU A 425 -4.50 -7.08 -4.62
CA LEU A 425 -3.32 -7.02 -5.48
C LEU A 425 -2.12 -7.76 -4.86
N GLY A 426 -1.09 -8.03 -5.68
CA GLY A 426 0.18 -8.62 -5.26
C GLY A 426 0.32 -10.10 -5.62
N PRO A 427 1.44 -10.74 -5.24
CA PRO A 427 1.76 -12.11 -5.63
C PRO A 427 0.71 -13.10 -5.12
N GLY A 428 0.16 -13.93 -6.01
CA GLY A 428 -0.93 -14.86 -5.71
C GLY A 428 -2.32 -14.22 -5.57
N GLY A 429 -2.42 -12.90 -5.75
CA GLY A 429 -3.67 -12.16 -5.85
C GLY A 429 -4.05 -11.89 -7.31
N LEU A 430 -4.70 -10.75 -7.55
CA LEU A 430 -5.16 -10.31 -8.85
C LEU A 430 -4.25 -9.22 -9.44
N ASN A 431 -4.14 -9.21 -10.77
CA ASN A 431 -3.56 -8.07 -11.49
C ASN A 431 -4.63 -7.01 -11.70
N LYS A 432 -4.23 -5.74 -11.63
CA LYS A 432 -5.12 -4.58 -11.76
C LYS A 432 -5.94 -4.60 -13.06
N ASP A 433 -5.30 -4.90 -14.18
CA ASP A 433 -5.92 -4.86 -15.52
C ASP A 433 -6.76 -6.09 -15.83
N ARG A 434 -6.54 -7.20 -15.10
CA ARG A 434 -7.30 -8.45 -15.25
C ARG A 434 -8.47 -8.56 -14.27
N ALA A 435 -8.59 -7.63 -13.33
CA ALA A 435 -9.64 -7.68 -12.32
C ALA A 435 -10.95 -7.15 -12.89
N GLY A 436 -11.91 -8.06 -13.12
CA GLY A 436 -13.25 -7.73 -13.59
C GLY A 436 -14.13 -7.05 -12.54
N PHE A 437 -15.34 -6.67 -12.94
CA PHE A 437 -16.30 -5.92 -12.12
C PHE A 437 -16.73 -6.67 -10.84
N ALA A 438 -17.04 -7.96 -10.93
CA ALA A 438 -17.50 -8.76 -9.78
C ALA A 438 -16.59 -8.69 -8.55
N VAL A 439 -15.27 -8.58 -8.74
CA VAL A 439 -14.33 -8.48 -7.62
C VAL A 439 -14.27 -7.08 -7.00
N ARG A 440 -14.61 -6.05 -7.79
CA ARG A 440 -14.61 -4.65 -7.36
C ARG A 440 -15.92 -4.28 -6.64
N ASP A 441 -16.99 -5.00 -6.96
CA ASP A 441 -18.31 -4.76 -6.41
C ASP A 441 -18.41 -5.15 -4.93
N LEU A 442 -19.41 -4.58 -4.25
CA LEU A 442 -19.69 -4.85 -2.85
C LEU A 442 -20.46 -6.16 -2.71
N HIS A 443 -19.92 -7.10 -1.94
CA HIS A 443 -20.58 -8.35 -1.63
C HIS A 443 -21.30 -8.26 -0.26
N PRO A 444 -22.52 -8.81 -0.10
CA PRO A 444 -23.23 -8.85 1.20
C PRO A 444 -22.43 -9.40 2.40
N SER A 445 -21.53 -10.36 2.17
CA SER A 445 -20.66 -10.94 3.19
C SER A 445 -19.66 -9.94 3.81
N HIS A 446 -19.43 -8.79 3.14
CA HIS A 446 -18.56 -7.72 3.63
C HIS A 446 -19.09 -7.04 4.90
N TYR A 447 -20.39 -7.12 5.17
CA TYR A 447 -21.03 -6.47 6.31
C TYR A 447 -20.34 -6.81 7.63
N GLY A 448 -19.91 -5.78 8.36
CA GLY A 448 -19.22 -5.94 9.64
C GLY A 448 -17.78 -6.46 9.55
N ARG A 449 -17.23 -6.65 8.34
CA ARG A 449 -15.91 -7.23 8.07
C ARG A 449 -15.01 -6.27 7.29
N ILE A 450 -15.47 -5.85 6.11
CA ILE A 450 -14.79 -4.88 5.23
C ILE A 450 -15.72 -3.69 5.08
N CYS A 451 -15.17 -2.48 5.21
CA CYS A 451 -15.96 -1.28 5.06
C CYS A 451 -16.41 -1.11 3.59
N PRO A 452 -17.71 -0.88 3.34
CA PRO A 452 -18.21 -0.68 1.99
C PRO A 452 -17.88 0.72 1.42
N ILE A 453 -17.53 1.67 2.29
CA ILE A 453 -17.33 3.08 1.91
C ILE A 453 -15.85 3.40 1.69
N GLU A 454 -14.92 2.89 2.51
CA GLU A 454 -13.51 3.30 2.42
C GLU A 454 -12.74 2.49 1.34
N THR A 455 -12.60 3.06 0.15
CA THR A 455 -11.76 2.58 -0.95
C THR A 455 -11.05 3.77 -1.63
N PRO A 456 -9.90 3.61 -2.30
CA PRO A 456 -9.39 4.66 -3.18
C PRO A 456 -10.33 4.90 -4.37
N GLU A 457 -10.40 6.16 -4.81
CA GLU A 457 -11.02 6.55 -6.08
C GLU A 457 -10.11 6.15 -7.26
N GLY A 458 -10.71 5.86 -8.42
CA GLY A 458 -9.98 5.54 -9.65
C GLY A 458 -9.75 4.04 -9.87
N PRO A 459 -8.64 3.64 -10.50
CA PRO A 459 -8.55 2.31 -11.10
C PRO A 459 -8.32 1.18 -10.08
N ASN A 460 -8.01 1.52 -8.82
CA ASN A 460 -7.88 0.58 -7.70
C ASN A 460 -9.16 0.46 -6.86
N ALA A 461 -10.26 1.10 -7.27
CA ALA A 461 -11.54 1.02 -6.57
C ALA A 461 -12.01 -0.43 -6.41
N GLY A 462 -12.43 -0.80 -5.20
CA GLY A 462 -12.89 -2.16 -4.85
C GLY A 462 -11.78 -3.19 -4.66
N LEU A 463 -10.57 -2.96 -5.20
CA LEU A 463 -9.41 -3.87 -5.04
C LEU A 463 -8.65 -3.62 -3.73
N ILE A 464 -8.80 -2.43 -3.17
CA ILE A 464 -8.20 -2.02 -1.91
C ILE A 464 -9.34 -1.58 -0.99
N GLY A 465 -9.45 -2.23 0.17
CA GLY A 465 -10.44 -1.89 1.19
C GLY A 465 -9.82 -1.75 2.58
N SER A 466 -10.61 -1.31 3.54
CA SER A 466 -10.21 -1.21 4.94
C SER A 466 -11.07 -2.11 5.83
N LEU A 467 -10.45 -2.74 6.85
CA LEU A 467 -11.18 -3.53 7.85
C LEU A 467 -12.17 -2.67 8.64
N SER A 468 -13.39 -3.16 8.83
CA SER A 468 -14.40 -2.53 9.71
C SER A 468 -13.92 -2.52 11.17
N ILE A 469 -14.44 -1.62 12.01
CA ILE A 469 -13.90 -1.32 13.36
C ILE A 469 -13.74 -2.57 14.25
N TYR A 470 -14.78 -3.41 14.31
CA TYR A 470 -14.82 -4.58 15.19
C TYR A 470 -14.30 -5.87 14.54
N ALA A 471 -13.99 -5.82 13.25
CA ALA A 471 -13.54 -6.98 12.50
C ALA A 471 -12.22 -7.54 13.08
N LYS A 472 -12.15 -8.87 13.22
CA LYS A 472 -10.95 -9.59 13.60
C LYS A 472 -10.59 -10.63 12.54
N VAL A 473 -9.31 -10.97 12.48
CA VAL A 473 -8.82 -12.06 11.63
C VAL A 473 -8.53 -13.25 12.52
N ASN A 474 -9.11 -14.40 12.19
CA ASN A 474 -8.90 -15.64 12.93
C ASN A 474 -7.60 -16.33 12.54
N GLN A 475 -7.31 -17.50 13.15
CA GLN A 475 -6.07 -18.24 12.87
C GLN A 475 -5.99 -18.76 11.43
N TYR A 476 -7.13 -19.04 10.79
CA TYR A 476 -7.20 -19.50 9.40
C TYR A 476 -7.12 -18.36 8.37
N GLY A 477 -7.18 -17.10 8.82
CA GLY A 477 -7.16 -15.92 7.97
C GLY A 477 -8.54 -15.44 7.52
N PHE A 478 -9.65 -16.00 8.01
CA PHE A 478 -10.99 -15.48 7.72
C PHE A 478 -11.32 -14.29 8.62
N ILE A 479 -12.13 -13.37 8.09
CA ILE A 479 -12.56 -12.17 8.82
C ILE A 479 -13.84 -12.50 9.58
N GLU A 480 -13.82 -12.22 10.88
CA GLU A 480 -14.93 -12.47 11.80
C GLU A 480 -15.50 -11.14 12.31
N THR A 481 -16.80 -11.17 12.58
CA THR A 481 -17.53 -10.04 13.14
C THR A 481 -18.21 -10.47 14.45
N PRO A 482 -18.24 -9.62 15.50
CA PRO A 482 -18.82 -10.01 16.78
C PRO A 482 -20.34 -9.81 16.81
N CYS A 483 -21.04 -10.71 17.49
CA CYS A 483 -22.48 -10.62 17.75
C CYS A 483 -22.82 -11.01 19.21
N TYR A 484 -23.94 -10.52 19.71
CA TYR A 484 -24.55 -11.01 20.95
C TYR A 484 -25.56 -12.11 20.63
N LYS A 485 -25.58 -13.15 21.46
CA LYS A 485 -26.57 -14.23 21.35
C LYS A 485 -27.92 -13.78 21.89
N VAL A 486 -28.99 -14.11 21.19
CA VAL A 486 -30.37 -13.86 21.60
C VAL A 486 -31.02 -15.20 21.98
N LYS A 487 -31.81 -15.20 23.07
CA LYS A 487 -32.62 -16.35 23.47
C LYS A 487 -33.99 -15.86 23.92
N ASN A 488 -35.06 -16.36 23.31
CA ASN A 488 -36.45 -15.99 23.62
C ASN A 488 -36.66 -14.46 23.66
N SER A 489 -36.20 -13.74 22.64
CA SER A 489 -36.23 -12.26 22.55
C SER A 489 -35.36 -11.48 23.57
N TYR A 490 -34.56 -12.16 24.40
CA TYR A 490 -33.62 -11.53 25.34
C TYR A 490 -32.18 -11.61 24.85
N ILE A 491 -31.46 -10.48 24.91
CA ILE A 491 -30.06 -10.38 24.52
C ILE A 491 -29.16 -10.82 25.69
N LEU A 492 -28.39 -11.89 25.50
CA LEU A 492 -27.45 -12.41 26.48
C LEU A 492 -26.12 -11.65 26.39
N SER A 493 -25.81 -10.78 27.35
CA SER A 493 -24.66 -9.88 27.27
C SER A 493 -23.32 -10.43 27.74
N ASN A 494 -23.28 -11.65 28.30
CA ASN A 494 -22.10 -12.10 29.04
C ASN A 494 -20.94 -12.51 28.12
N ILE A 495 -21.21 -12.88 26.86
CA ILE A 495 -20.20 -13.44 25.94
C ILE A 495 -20.41 -12.87 24.53
N LEU A 496 -19.38 -12.21 24.00
CA LEU A 496 -19.28 -11.84 22.58
C LEU A 496 -18.80 -13.05 21.79
N LEU A 497 -19.56 -13.44 20.76
CA LEU A 497 -19.20 -14.53 19.85
C LEU A 497 -18.79 -13.94 18.50
N TYR A 498 -17.64 -14.36 17.99
CA TYR A 498 -17.12 -13.94 16.68
C TYR A 498 -17.55 -14.95 15.62
N ILE A 499 -18.20 -14.47 14.57
CA ILE A 499 -18.84 -15.30 13.53
C ILE A 499 -18.15 -15.08 12.18
N THR A 500 -17.79 -16.17 11.50
CA THR A 500 -17.26 -16.14 10.13
C THR A 500 -18.36 -15.94 9.09
N ALA A 501 -18.02 -15.52 7.87
CA ALA A 501 -19.03 -15.29 6.82
C ALA A 501 -19.83 -16.56 6.47
N ASP A 502 -19.19 -17.73 6.46
CA ASP A 502 -19.89 -18.99 6.15
C ASP A 502 -20.85 -19.43 7.27
N GLU A 503 -20.53 -19.14 8.52
CA GLU A 503 -21.41 -19.46 9.65
C GLU A 503 -22.60 -18.51 9.72
N GLU A 504 -22.39 -17.24 9.37
CA GLU A 504 -23.41 -16.20 9.33
C GLU A 504 -24.56 -16.51 8.38
N ASP A 505 -24.29 -17.14 7.24
CA ASP A 505 -25.33 -17.51 6.26
C ASP A 505 -26.37 -18.49 6.81
N HIS A 506 -26.02 -19.25 7.86
CA HIS A 506 -26.91 -20.19 8.53
C HIS A 506 -27.67 -19.59 9.71
N LEU A 507 -27.37 -18.35 10.11
CA LEU A 507 -27.89 -17.71 11.31
C LEU A 507 -28.79 -16.53 10.96
N ARG A 508 -29.81 -16.28 11.78
CA ARG A 508 -30.67 -15.10 11.67
C ARG A 508 -30.12 -13.97 12.52
N ILE A 509 -29.47 -12.99 11.90
CA ILE A 509 -28.79 -11.90 12.60
C ILE A 509 -29.56 -10.60 12.44
N ALA A 510 -29.94 -10.00 13.56
CA ALA A 510 -30.58 -8.69 13.60
C ALA A 510 -29.51 -7.57 13.61
N PRO A 511 -29.77 -6.42 12.97
CA PRO A 511 -28.89 -5.25 13.02
C PRO A 511 -28.89 -4.61 14.42
N ALA A 512 -27.96 -3.68 14.66
CA ALA A 512 -27.73 -3.09 15.98
C ALA A 512 -28.61 -1.84 16.26
N ASP A 513 -29.33 -1.36 15.27
CA ASP A 513 -30.19 -0.17 15.27
C ASP A 513 -31.62 -0.45 15.79
N ILE A 514 -31.84 -1.62 16.38
CA ILE A 514 -33.15 -2.01 16.91
C ILE A 514 -33.37 -1.40 18.30
N LEU A 515 -34.60 -0.95 18.56
CA LEU A 515 -35.03 -0.47 19.86
C LEU A 515 -35.08 -1.61 20.90
N ILE A 516 -34.25 -1.46 21.93
CA ILE A 516 -34.12 -2.41 23.04
C ILE A 516 -34.63 -1.75 24.33
N ASP A 517 -35.31 -2.53 25.18
CA ASP A 517 -35.77 -2.05 26.49
C ASP A 517 -34.69 -2.11 27.58
N LYS A 518 -34.91 -1.49 28.74
CA LYS A 518 -33.96 -1.48 29.87
C LYS A 518 -33.54 -2.89 30.33
N HIS A 519 -34.43 -3.87 30.18
CA HIS A 519 -34.18 -5.29 30.48
C HIS A 519 -33.56 -6.08 29.31
N ARG A 520 -33.11 -5.40 28.25
CA ARG A 520 -32.53 -5.99 27.04
C ARG A 520 -33.44 -6.94 26.26
N ARG A 521 -34.75 -6.67 26.32
CA ARG A 521 -35.75 -7.29 25.48
C ARG A 521 -35.95 -6.44 24.22
N ILE A 522 -36.12 -7.08 23.07
CA ILE A 522 -36.44 -6.39 21.83
C ILE A 522 -37.90 -5.91 21.87
N LYS A 523 -38.16 -4.63 21.55
CA LYS A 523 -39.50 -4.03 21.65
C LYS A 523 -40.40 -4.36 20.46
N ASN A 524 -39.86 -4.30 19.25
CA ASN A 524 -40.64 -4.49 18.02
C ASN A 524 -40.87 -5.99 17.76
N GLU A 525 -42.05 -6.34 17.27
CA GLU A 525 -42.36 -7.74 16.94
C GLU A 525 -41.77 -8.15 15.59
N ASN A 526 -41.91 -7.30 14.57
CA ASN A 526 -41.37 -7.51 13.23
C ASN A 526 -40.05 -6.76 13.08
N ILE A 527 -38.98 -7.51 12.89
CA ILE A 527 -37.61 -6.98 12.87
C ILE A 527 -36.97 -7.35 11.52
N PRO A 528 -36.32 -6.39 10.84
CA PRO A 528 -35.49 -6.72 9.70
C PRO A 528 -34.27 -7.50 10.19
N ILE A 529 -34.09 -8.70 9.67
CA ILE A 529 -32.95 -9.57 9.93
C ILE A 529 -32.22 -9.87 8.63
N ARG A 530 -30.97 -10.28 8.77
CA ARG A 530 -30.19 -10.81 7.67
C ARG A 530 -30.12 -12.32 7.77
N TYR A 531 -30.47 -13.00 6.68
CA TYR A 531 -30.43 -14.45 6.58
C TYR A 531 -30.05 -14.85 5.14
N ARG A 532 -29.07 -15.74 4.97
CA ARG A 532 -28.54 -16.15 3.66
C ARG A 532 -28.26 -14.96 2.72
N GLN A 533 -27.57 -13.94 3.24
CA GLN A 533 -27.16 -12.73 2.51
C GLN A 533 -28.29 -11.77 2.12
N GLU A 534 -29.56 -12.12 2.37
CA GLU A 534 -30.73 -11.26 2.10
C GLU A 534 -31.28 -10.62 3.37
N PHE A 535 -31.98 -9.50 3.22
CA PHE A 535 -32.72 -8.85 4.30
C PHE A 535 -34.18 -9.32 4.28
N ILE A 536 -34.59 -10.03 5.32
CA ILE A 536 -35.96 -10.55 5.50
C ILE A 536 -36.54 -10.03 6.81
N THR A 537 -37.86 -10.00 6.96
CA THR A 537 -38.51 -9.67 8.23
C THR A 537 -38.79 -10.94 9.02
N SER A 538 -38.53 -10.91 10.33
CA SER A 538 -38.77 -12.05 11.22
C SER A 538 -39.29 -11.60 12.58
N LYS A 539 -39.86 -12.55 13.33
CA LYS A 539 -40.36 -12.33 14.69
C LYS A 539 -39.20 -12.29 15.68
N ALA A 540 -39.33 -11.50 16.74
CA ALA A 540 -38.29 -11.37 17.77
C ALA A 540 -37.84 -12.71 18.41
N ASN A 541 -38.71 -13.72 18.46
CA ASN A 541 -38.39 -15.03 19.02
C ASN A 541 -37.48 -15.89 18.13
N ASP A 542 -37.49 -15.66 16.82
CA ASP A 542 -36.76 -16.47 15.84
C ASP A 542 -35.33 -15.96 15.61
N ILE A 543 -34.93 -14.88 16.30
CA ILE A 543 -33.64 -14.22 16.17
C ILE A 543 -32.59 -14.98 16.98
N ASP A 544 -31.52 -15.39 16.30
CA ASP A 544 -30.40 -16.11 16.93
C ASP A 544 -29.37 -15.14 17.54
N TYR A 545 -29.07 -14.06 16.81
CA TYR A 545 -28.02 -13.11 17.16
C TYR A 545 -28.38 -11.67 16.82
N ILE A 546 -27.75 -10.73 17.50
CA ILE A 546 -27.83 -9.29 17.21
C ILE A 546 -26.43 -8.70 17.08
N ALA A 547 -26.26 -7.77 16.14
CA ALA A 547 -25.03 -7.01 15.98
C ALA A 547 -24.74 -6.15 17.24
N VAL A 548 -23.46 -5.82 17.44
CA VAL A 548 -22.99 -5.19 18.68
C VAL A 548 -23.19 -3.68 18.68
N SER A 549 -23.01 -3.05 17.53
CA SER A 549 -23.07 -1.60 17.38
C SER A 549 -23.36 -1.20 15.93
N PRO A 550 -24.09 -0.09 15.67
CA PRO A 550 -24.36 0.37 14.31
C PRO A 550 -23.08 0.67 13.51
N ILE A 551 -22.05 1.21 14.17
CA ILE A 551 -20.73 1.50 13.56
C ILE A 551 -19.92 0.23 13.20
N GLN A 552 -20.44 -0.97 13.48
CA GLN A 552 -19.77 -2.24 13.17
C GLN A 552 -19.51 -2.43 11.68
N VAL A 553 -20.33 -1.84 10.82
CA VAL A 553 -20.24 -1.99 9.35
C VAL A 553 -19.11 -1.16 8.75
N ILE A 554 -18.79 -0.02 9.36
CA ILE A 554 -17.90 1.00 8.79
C ILE A 554 -16.45 0.89 9.32
N SER A 555 -15.53 1.57 8.63
CA SER A 555 -14.12 1.64 9.02
C SER A 555 -13.86 2.71 10.07
N ALA A 556 -12.62 2.76 10.57
CA ALA A 556 -12.18 3.79 11.51
C ALA A 556 -12.26 5.21 10.91
N ALA A 557 -11.94 5.42 9.64
CA ALA A 557 -11.99 6.75 9.03
C ALA A 557 -13.42 7.21 8.76
N THR A 558 -14.26 6.33 8.22
CA THR A 558 -15.67 6.64 7.97
C THR A 558 -16.42 6.89 9.28
N SER A 559 -16.06 6.21 10.37
CA SER A 559 -16.68 6.40 11.69
C SER A 559 -16.40 7.73 12.37
N LEU A 560 -15.49 8.55 11.84
CA LEU A 560 -15.20 9.90 12.35
C LEU A 560 -16.08 10.98 11.71
N ILE A 561 -16.90 10.62 10.72
CA ILE A 561 -17.86 11.51 10.07
C ILE A 561 -19.15 11.50 10.92
N PRO A 562 -19.50 12.60 11.61
CA PRO A 562 -20.79 12.70 12.30
C PRO A 562 -21.92 12.77 11.27
N PHE A 563 -23.16 12.39 11.63
CA PHE A 563 -24.32 12.47 10.73
C PHE A 563 -24.12 11.76 9.38
N LEU A 564 -23.33 10.68 9.35
CA LEU A 564 -22.97 9.92 8.16
C LEU A 564 -24.20 9.42 7.38
N GLU A 565 -25.28 9.09 8.09
CA GLU A 565 -26.55 8.63 7.54
C GLU A 565 -27.25 9.66 6.63
N HIS A 566 -26.85 10.94 6.72
CA HIS A 566 -27.38 12.03 5.89
C HIS A 566 -26.47 12.38 4.70
N ASP A 567 -25.44 11.57 4.46
CA ASP A 567 -24.51 11.73 3.35
C ASP A 567 -24.63 10.58 2.35
N ASP A 568 -24.63 10.92 1.05
CA ASP A 568 -24.46 9.91 0.00
C ASP A 568 -23.14 9.14 0.16
N ALA A 569 -23.17 7.85 -0.20
CA ALA A 569 -22.03 6.95 -0.04
C ALA A 569 -20.77 7.45 -0.79
N ASN A 570 -20.93 8.08 -1.97
CA ASN A 570 -19.79 8.61 -2.72
C ASN A 570 -19.16 9.82 -2.02
N ARG A 571 -19.96 10.64 -1.32
CA ARG A 571 -19.47 11.76 -0.52
C ARG A 571 -18.81 11.29 0.78
N ALA A 572 -19.38 10.29 1.43
CA ALA A 572 -18.76 9.65 2.58
C ALA A 572 -17.40 8.99 2.23
N LEU A 573 -17.31 8.33 1.06
CA LEU A 573 -16.07 7.81 0.48
C LEU A 573 -15.02 8.92 0.38
N MET A 574 -15.37 10.01 -0.30
CA MET A 574 -14.51 11.19 -0.46
C MET A 574 -14.09 11.78 0.89
N GLY A 575 -15.03 11.94 1.83
CA GLY A 575 -14.78 12.45 3.16
C GLY A 575 -13.80 11.59 3.97
N SER A 576 -13.96 10.26 3.93
CA SER A 576 -13.03 9.32 4.58
C SER A 576 -11.62 9.39 3.98
N ASN A 577 -11.51 9.56 2.66
CA ASN A 577 -10.24 9.68 1.94
C ASN A 577 -9.54 11.02 2.21
N MET A 578 -10.28 12.12 2.24
CA MET A 578 -9.75 13.47 2.48
C MET A 578 -9.25 13.65 3.91
N GLN A 579 -9.90 13.04 4.90
CA GLN A 579 -9.40 13.03 6.27
C GLN A 579 -7.99 12.42 6.37
N ARG A 580 -7.66 11.40 5.54
CA ARG A 580 -6.30 10.83 5.48
C ARG A 580 -5.28 11.79 4.85
N GLN A 581 -5.73 12.76 4.06
CA GLN A 581 -4.88 13.74 3.37
C GLN A 581 -4.69 15.04 4.18
N ALA A 582 -5.36 15.18 5.32
CA ALA A 582 -5.25 16.38 6.16
C ALA A 582 -3.84 16.55 6.73
N VAL A 583 -3.29 17.76 6.62
CA VAL A 583 -1.95 18.11 7.08
C VAL A 583 -1.99 18.55 8.55
N PRO A 584 -1.01 18.16 9.39
CA PRO A 584 -0.91 18.65 10.75
C PRO A 584 -0.66 20.15 10.80
N LEU A 585 -1.60 20.86 11.43
CA LEU A 585 -1.52 22.29 11.67
C LEU A 585 -0.56 22.60 12.82
N LEU A 586 -0.03 23.82 12.84
CA LEU A 586 0.80 24.33 13.94
C LEU A 586 0.05 24.31 15.28
N TYR A 587 -1.22 24.67 15.20
CA TYR A 587 -2.17 24.67 16.30
C TYR A 587 -3.39 23.89 15.82
N PRO A 588 -3.50 22.59 16.12
CA PRO A 588 -4.71 21.82 15.85
C PRO A 588 -5.77 22.12 16.92
N ASP A 589 -7.05 21.92 16.58
CA ASP A 589 -8.19 22.07 17.48
C ASP A 589 -9.09 20.85 17.39
N LYS A 590 -9.56 20.35 18.53
CA LYS A 590 -10.45 19.20 18.61
C LYS A 590 -11.85 19.55 18.09
N PRO A 591 -12.55 18.63 17.42
CA PRO A 591 -13.88 18.92 16.87
C PRO A 591 -14.90 19.19 17.97
N ILE A 592 -15.73 20.23 17.81
CA ILE A 592 -16.88 20.48 18.70
C ILE A 592 -17.92 19.35 18.56
N VAL A 593 -18.18 18.94 17.32
CA VAL A 593 -19.04 17.81 16.97
C VAL A 593 -18.16 16.61 16.60
N GLY A 594 -17.99 15.68 17.52
CA GLY A 594 -17.22 14.45 17.33
C GLY A 594 -18.09 13.21 17.43
N THR A 595 -17.47 12.05 17.24
CA THR A 595 -18.11 10.73 17.32
C THR A 595 -17.76 9.98 18.60
N GLY A 596 -16.74 10.46 19.33
CA GLY A 596 -16.18 9.87 20.54
C GLY A 596 -15.17 8.75 20.28
N LEU A 597 -14.83 8.49 19.01
CA LEU A 597 -13.80 7.53 18.60
C LEU A 597 -12.42 8.18 18.43
N GLU A 598 -12.35 9.51 18.44
CA GLU A 598 -11.15 10.32 18.20
C GLU A 598 -10.00 9.94 19.15
N SER A 599 -10.31 9.80 20.44
CA SER A 599 -9.32 9.43 21.48
C SER A 599 -8.79 8.00 21.29
N LYS A 600 -9.66 7.07 20.94
CA LYS A 600 -9.31 5.66 20.70
C LYS A 600 -8.42 5.53 19.47
N ILE A 601 -8.77 6.19 18.38
CA ILE A 601 -8.00 6.17 17.13
C ILE A 601 -6.64 6.87 17.33
N ALA A 602 -6.60 8.02 18.02
CA ALA A 602 -5.36 8.72 18.34
C ALA A 602 -4.42 7.82 19.17
N ARG A 603 -4.94 7.11 20.18
CA ARG A 603 -4.18 6.15 21.00
C ARG A 603 -3.65 4.99 20.18
N ASP A 604 -4.50 4.30 19.42
CA ASP A 604 -4.16 3.08 18.70
C ASP A 604 -3.23 3.36 17.49
N SER A 605 -3.21 4.59 16.96
CA SER A 605 -2.21 5.02 15.95
C SER A 605 -0.77 4.94 16.47
N GLY A 606 -0.57 5.08 17.79
CA GLY A 606 0.73 5.16 18.43
C GLY A 606 1.49 6.46 18.16
N MET A 607 0.80 7.54 17.75
CA MET A 607 1.38 8.88 17.60
C MET A 607 1.50 9.60 18.96
N VAL A 608 0.48 9.45 19.83
CA VAL A 608 0.48 9.93 21.21
C VAL A 608 1.32 9.02 22.12
N ILE A 609 1.81 9.56 23.23
CA ILE A 609 2.53 8.76 24.23
C ILE A 609 1.57 8.43 25.38
N THR A 610 1.52 7.14 25.73
CA THR A 610 0.75 6.63 26.87
C THR A 610 1.68 6.24 28.01
N SER A 611 1.22 6.46 29.24
CA SER A 611 1.95 6.02 30.43
C SER A 611 1.95 4.50 30.56
N ARG A 612 3.11 3.92 30.87
CA ARG A 612 3.29 2.48 31.08
C ARG A 612 3.01 2.04 32.52
N THR A 613 3.05 2.97 33.46
CA THR A 613 2.93 2.73 34.90
C THR A 613 2.01 3.75 35.55
N ASN A 614 1.47 3.39 36.71
CA ASN A 614 0.82 4.35 37.58
C ASN A 614 1.91 5.14 38.31
N GLY A 615 1.72 6.42 38.58
CA GLY A 615 2.73 7.19 39.27
C GLY A 615 2.45 8.67 39.35
N ILE A 616 3.40 9.41 39.93
CA ILE A 616 3.36 10.87 40.02
C ILE A 616 4.36 11.44 39.02
N VAL A 617 3.97 12.48 38.30
CA VAL A 617 4.86 13.19 37.37
C VAL A 617 5.92 13.92 38.18
N ASN A 618 7.18 13.50 38.02
CA ASN A 618 8.30 14.12 38.72
C ASN A 618 8.75 15.40 38.01
N TYR A 619 8.93 15.33 36.69
CA TYR A 619 9.30 16.49 35.89
C TYR A 619 8.77 16.38 34.46
N VAL A 620 8.55 17.54 33.84
CA VAL A 620 8.09 17.68 32.45
C VAL A 620 9.00 18.67 31.74
N SER A 621 9.43 18.32 30.53
CA SER A 621 10.22 19.17 29.64
C SER A 621 9.73 18.98 28.21
N GLY A 622 10.01 19.94 27.34
CA GLY A 622 9.67 19.85 25.91
C GLY A 622 10.30 18.65 25.19
N THR A 623 11.31 17.98 25.77
CA THR A 623 11.99 16.81 25.17
C THR A 623 11.81 15.51 25.96
N LYS A 624 11.49 15.58 27.25
CA LYS A 624 11.43 14.41 28.14
C LYS A 624 10.41 14.59 29.26
N ILE A 625 9.78 13.50 29.67
CA ILE A 625 8.86 13.41 30.80
C ILE A 625 9.39 12.33 31.75
N GLY A 626 9.41 12.59 33.06
CA GLY A 626 9.78 11.62 34.09
C GLY A 626 8.59 11.31 35.01
N ILE A 627 8.18 10.04 35.08
CA ILE A 627 7.10 9.59 35.98
C ILE A 627 7.70 8.69 37.05
N LYS A 628 7.50 9.02 38.33
CA LYS A 628 7.91 8.23 39.49
C LYS A 628 6.84 7.19 39.78
N ASP A 629 7.20 5.92 39.64
CA ASP A 629 6.33 4.78 39.97
C ASP A 629 6.12 4.69 41.49
N SER A 630 5.14 3.90 41.90
CA SER A 630 4.87 3.47 43.28
C SER A 630 6.11 2.95 44.03
N PHE A 631 7.02 2.26 43.33
CA PHE A 631 8.29 1.75 43.87
C PHE A 631 9.42 2.79 43.90
N GLY A 632 9.15 4.07 43.63
CA GLY A 632 10.14 5.15 43.64
C GLY A 632 11.03 5.24 42.40
N LYS A 633 10.96 4.28 41.46
CA LYS A 633 11.70 4.30 40.20
C LYS A 633 11.14 5.33 39.22
N ILE A 634 12.01 6.16 38.64
CA ILE A 634 11.63 7.14 37.62
C ILE A 634 11.71 6.50 36.23
N ILE A 635 10.59 6.52 35.50
CA ILE A 635 10.50 6.06 34.12
C ILE A 635 10.53 7.29 33.20
N HIS A 636 11.50 7.31 32.30
CA HIS A 636 11.72 8.41 31.37
C HIS A 636 11.08 8.15 30.01
N TYR A 637 10.25 9.09 29.57
CA TYR A 637 9.65 9.12 28.23
C TYR A 637 10.32 10.23 27.42
N ARG A 638 10.87 9.91 26.25
CA ARG A 638 11.47 10.90 25.33
C ARG A 638 10.48 11.28 24.24
N LEU A 639 10.30 12.58 24.03
CA LEU A 639 9.41 13.15 23.04
C LEU A 639 10.12 13.30 21.68
N LYS A 640 9.37 13.14 20.59
CA LYS A 640 9.82 13.45 19.22
C LYS A 640 9.60 14.95 18.94
N LYS A 641 10.66 15.67 18.56
CA LYS A 641 10.59 17.11 18.25
C LYS A 641 11.04 17.36 16.81
N TYR A 642 10.19 18.00 16.02
CA TYR A 642 10.44 18.38 14.63
C TYR A 642 11.03 17.23 13.77
N TYR A 643 10.44 16.04 13.89
CA TYR A 643 10.81 14.91 13.05
C TYR A 643 10.12 15.02 11.69
N ARG A 644 10.87 14.79 10.61
CA ARG A 644 10.32 14.61 9.26
C ARG A 644 9.51 13.32 9.18
N SER A 645 8.31 13.39 8.62
CA SER A 645 7.50 12.22 8.22
C SER A 645 7.90 11.74 6.81
N ASN A 646 7.33 10.61 6.36
CA ASN A 646 7.56 10.13 4.98
C ASN A 646 7.02 11.10 3.91
N GLN A 647 5.94 11.85 4.19
CA GLN A 647 5.31 12.82 3.28
C GLN A 647 5.73 14.27 3.60
N ASP A 648 6.94 14.46 4.14
CA ASP A 648 7.52 15.76 4.45
C ASP A 648 6.72 16.62 5.46
N THR A 649 5.76 16.03 6.17
CA THR A 649 5.04 16.71 7.26
C THR A 649 5.86 16.67 8.57
N CYS A 650 5.50 17.53 9.52
CA CYS A 650 6.16 17.61 10.82
C CYS A 650 5.51 16.71 11.88
N ILE A 651 6.31 15.80 12.45
CA ILE A 651 5.96 15.04 13.65
C ILE A 651 6.56 15.74 14.87
N ASN A 652 5.70 16.38 15.65
CA ASN A 652 6.07 17.10 16.87
C ASN A 652 5.19 16.65 18.04
N GLN A 653 5.80 16.20 19.13
CA GLN A 653 5.12 15.80 20.35
C GLN A 653 5.21 16.90 21.42
N ARG A 654 4.10 17.08 22.14
CA ARG A 654 3.93 18.11 23.18
C ARG A 654 3.41 17.46 24.47
N PRO A 655 4.01 17.72 25.64
CA PRO A 655 3.49 17.19 26.90
C PRO A 655 2.12 17.81 27.22
N ILE A 656 1.23 17.02 27.80
CA ILE A 656 -0.10 17.46 28.27
C ILE A 656 -0.09 17.66 29.79
N ILE A 657 0.62 16.77 30.49
CA ILE A 657 0.67 16.69 31.94
C ILE A 657 1.64 17.70 32.55
N TRP A 658 1.42 18.02 33.82
CA TRP A 658 2.25 18.91 34.64
C TRP A 658 2.94 18.16 35.80
N PRO A 659 4.08 18.67 36.31
CA PRO A 659 4.72 18.12 37.51
C PRO A 659 3.76 18.06 38.70
N GLY A 660 3.80 16.98 39.47
CA GLY A 660 2.92 16.75 40.63
C GLY A 660 1.61 16.02 40.30
N GLU A 661 1.21 15.93 39.03
CA GLU A 661 -0.01 15.22 38.64
C GLU A 661 0.11 13.70 38.85
N ARG A 662 -1.01 13.06 39.22
CA ARG A 662 -1.13 11.61 39.29
C ARG A 662 -1.56 11.06 37.93
N VAL A 663 -0.82 10.09 37.42
CA VAL A 663 -1.06 9.49 36.10
C VAL A 663 -1.37 8.00 36.24
N LEU A 664 -2.36 7.54 35.50
CA LEU A 664 -2.73 6.13 35.41
C LEU A 664 -2.06 5.46 34.20
N LYS A 665 -1.82 4.16 34.31
CA LYS A 665 -1.34 3.32 33.22
C LYS A 665 -2.35 3.36 32.07
N GLY A 666 -1.85 3.68 30.88
CA GLY A 666 -2.66 3.84 29.67
C GLY A 666 -3.22 5.24 29.45
N GLN A 667 -3.09 6.16 30.41
CA GLN A 667 -3.41 7.58 30.22
C GLN A 667 -2.45 8.21 29.21
N ILE A 668 -2.97 9.12 28.38
CA ILE A 668 -2.19 9.86 27.40
C ILE A 668 -1.46 10.99 28.14
N ILE A 669 -0.14 11.07 27.95
CA ILE A 669 0.73 12.04 28.65
C ILE A 669 1.36 13.06 27.71
N ALA A 670 1.39 12.77 26.41
CA ALA A 670 1.86 13.71 25.40
C ALA A 670 1.10 13.52 24.10
N ASP A 671 0.68 14.65 23.53
CA ASP A 671 0.10 14.73 22.20
C ASP A 671 1.18 14.61 21.13
N GLY A 672 0.79 14.22 19.93
CA GLY A 672 1.61 14.21 18.72
C GLY A 672 1.09 15.15 17.63
N ALA A 673 1.37 14.79 16.38
CA ALA A 673 0.86 15.53 15.22
C ALA A 673 -0.66 15.32 15.07
N SER A 674 -1.41 16.39 14.79
CA SER A 674 -2.88 16.36 14.63
C SER A 674 -3.64 15.74 15.81
N THR A 675 -3.20 16.01 17.04
CA THR A 675 -3.89 15.60 18.27
C THR A 675 -3.89 16.71 19.28
N GLU A 676 -4.96 16.80 20.06
CA GLU A 676 -5.11 17.75 21.15
C GLU A 676 -5.78 17.06 22.36
N SER A 677 -5.16 17.16 23.54
CA SER A 677 -5.66 16.56 24.78
C SER A 677 -5.95 15.05 24.66
N GLY A 678 -5.17 14.33 23.84
CA GLY A 678 -5.33 12.91 23.58
C GLY A 678 -6.45 12.54 22.59
N GLU A 679 -7.13 13.52 21.99
CA GLU A 679 -8.09 13.32 20.91
C GLU A 679 -7.48 13.67 19.55
N MET A 680 -8.08 13.13 18.49
CA MET A 680 -7.70 13.45 17.12
C MET A 680 -8.20 14.83 16.73
N ALA A 681 -7.28 15.66 16.23
CA ALA A 681 -7.50 17.04 15.84
C ALA A 681 -6.85 17.29 14.46
N LEU A 682 -7.52 16.83 13.40
CA LEU A 682 -7.07 16.97 12.00
C LEU A 682 -7.17 18.40 11.43
N GLY A 683 -7.97 19.29 12.03
CA GLY A 683 -8.32 20.59 11.46
C GLY A 683 -8.72 21.62 12.52
N ARG A 684 -9.67 22.49 12.16
CA ARG A 684 -10.18 23.57 13.02
C ARG A 684 -11.69 23.73 12.92
N ASN A 685 -12.32 24.19 14.02
CA ASN A 685 -13.72 24.62 14.03
C ASN A 685 -13.83 26.07 13.55
N ILE A 686 -14.41 26.30 12.37
CA ILE A 686 -14.43 27.60 11.69
C ILE A 686 -15.86 28.08 11.44
N LEU A 687 -16.11 29.39 11.50
CA LEU A 687 -17.43 29.97 11.25
C LEU A 687 -17.69 30.01 9.74
N VAL A 688 -18.70 29.28 9.29
CA VAL A 688 -19.04 29.10 7.88
C VAL A 688 -20.43 29.69 7.61
N ALA A 689 -20.56 30.41 6.49
CA ALA A 689 -21.84 30.82 5.92
C ALA A 689 -22.09 30.13 4.58
N TYR A 690 -23.33 29.67 4.35
CA TYR A 690 -23.76 29.08 3.09
C TYR A 690 -24.53 30.10 2.24
N MET A 691 -23.81 30.89 1.45
CA MET A 691 -24.38 31.87 0.53
C MET A 691 -23.47 32.08 -0.68
N PRO A 692 -23.99 32.40 -1.87
CA PRO A 692 -23.15 32.86 -2.98
C PRO A 692 -22.52 34.22 -2.64
N TRP A 693 -21.29 34.48 -3.12
CA TRP A 693 -20.60 35.75 -2.91
C TRP A 693 -19.84 36.19 -4.16
N GLU A 694 -20.42 37.13 -4.92
CA GLU A 694 -19.81 37.78 -6.11
C GLU A 694 -19.12 36.82 -7.11
N GLY A 695 -19.56 35.56 -7.17
CA GLY A 695 -18.93 34.52 -7.99
C GLY A 695 -17.58 33.99 -7.46
N PHE A 696 -17.04 34.50 -6.35
CA PHE A 696 -15.78 33.99 -5.81
C PHE A 696 -15.89 32.57 -5.26
N ASN A 697 -17.08 32.15 -4.84
CA ASN A 697 -17.35 30.77 -4.45
C ASN A 697 -18.13 30.00 -5.53
N TYR A 698 -17.94 30.36 -6.80
CA TYR A 698 -18.51 29.62 -7.92
C TYR A 698 -18.06 28.15 -7.92
N GLU A 699 -18.97 27.25 -8.29
CA GLU A 699 -18.81 25.79 -8.18
C GLU A 699 -18.37 25.35 -6.77
N ASP A 700 -17.10 24.95 -6.64
CA ASP A 700 -16.48 24.40 -5.44
C ASP A 700 -15.41 25.34 -4.86
N ALA A 701 -15.34 26.59 -5.34
CA ALA A 701 -14.40 27.55 -4.80
C ALA A 701 -14.79 27.97 -3.37
N PHE A 702 -13.78 28.12 -2.52
CA PHE A 702 -13.95 28.59 -1.14
C PHE A 702 -13.43 30.03 -1.04
N LEU A 703 -14.27 30.90 -0.47
CA LEU A 703 -13.87 32.24 -0.08
C LEU A 703 -13.46 32.21 1.39
N ILE A 704 -12.29 32.74 1.72
CA ILE A 704 -11.79 32.74 3.10
C ILE A 704 -11.51 34.14 3.61
N SER A 705 -11.62 34.34 4.92
CA SER A 705 -11.19 35.56 5.59
C SER A 705 -9.67 35.60 5.78
N GLU A 706 -9.08 36.78 5.63
CA GLU A 706 -7.69 37.10 5.99
C GLU A 706 -7.38 36.75 7.45
N LYS A 707 -8.41 36.70 8.31
CA LYS A 707 -8.27 36.25 9.69
C LYS A 707 -7.55 34.91 9.83
N LEU A 708 -7.87 33.96 8.95
CA LEU A 708 -7.29 32.63 8.97
C LEU A 708 -5.77 32.64 8.69
N VAL A 709 -5.30 33.61 7.91
CA VAL A 709 -3.88 33.80 7.55
C VAL A 709 -3.13 34.54 8.65
N TYR A 710 -3.74 35.60 9.18
CA TYR A 710 -3.14 36.44 10.22
C TYR A 710 -2.98 35.69 11.54
N ASP A 711 -4.00 34.93 11.96
CA ASP A 711 -4.01 34.15 13.21
C ASP A 711 -3.25 32.80 13.08
N ASP A 712 -2.62 32.52 11.92
CA ASP A 712 -1.89 31.28 11.64
C ASP A 712 -2.71 29.98 11.87
N LEU A 713 -4.04 30.04 11.71
CA LEU A 713 -4.93 28.91 12.04
C LEU A 713 -4.70 27.68 11.15
N TYR A 714 -4.42 27.91 9.87
CA TYR A 714 -4.17 26.87 8.85
C TYR A 714 -2.71 26.82 8.39
N THR A 715 -1.79 27.24 9.25
CA THR A 715 -0.36 27.18 8.96
C THR A 715 0.21 25.81 9.32
N SER A 716 0.93 25.19 8.38
CA SER A 716 1.57 23.87 8.55
C SER A 716 3.10 23.98 8.49
N ILE A 717 3.77 23.02 9.13
CA ILE A 717 5.24 22.89 9.06
C ILE A 717 5.58 21.70 8.17
N HIS A 718 6.37 21.95 7.14
CA HIS A 718 6.92 20.95 6.24
C HIS A 718 8.42 20.84 6.45
N ILE A 719 8.97 19.63 6.48
CA ILE A 719 10.39 19.38 6.67
C ILE A 719 10.89 18.58 5.48
N GLU A 720 11.55 19.26 4.57
CA GLU A 720 12.12 18.67 3.37
C GLU A 720 13.56 18.20 3.65
N ARG A 721 13.98 17.17 2.92
CA ARG A 721 15.31 16.56 3.04
C ARG A 721 16.04 16.73 1.71
N TYR A 722 17.09 17.53 1.73
CA TYR A 722 18.02 17.69 0.63
C TYR A 722 19.25 16.82 0.89
N GLU A 723 19.74 16.13 -0.14
CA GLU A 723 20.92 15.25 -0.02
C GLU A 723 21.92 15.50 -1.14
N LEU A 724 23.20 15.38 -0.78
CA LEU A 724 24.34 15.50 -1.66
C LEU A 724 25.30 14.36 -1.38
N GLU A 725 25.75 13.70 -2.45
CA GLU A 725 26.73 12.62 -2.40
C GLU A 725 28.08 13.12 -2.90
N CYS A 726 29.13 12.74 -2.19
CA CYS A 726 30.54 13.00 -2.50
C CYS A 726 31.14 11.71 -3.05
N ARG A 727 31.37 11.67 -4.37
CA ARG A 727 31.77 10.45 -5.08
C ARG A 727 33.25 10.46 -5.45
N GLN A 728 33.78 9.28 -5.71
CA GLN A 728 35.06 9.12 -6.39
C GLN A 728 34.81 9.11 -7.90
N THR A 729 35.27 10.15 -8.60
CA THR A 729 35.24 10.14 -10.08
C THR A 729 36.51 9.49 -10.64
N LYS A 730 36.55 9.26 -11.96
CA LYS A 730 37.76 8.76 -12.63
C LYS A 730 38.93 9.74 -12.57
N LEU A 731 38.65 11.05 -12.56
CA LEU A 731 39.65 12.12 -12.57
C LEU A 731 40.16 12.46 -11.16
N GLY A 732 39.39 12.12 -10.13
CA GLY A 732 39.74 12.41 -8.74
C GLY A 732 38.54 12.31 -7.79
N PRO A 733 38.77 12.42 -6.47
CA PRO A 733 37.67 12.53 -5.51
C PRO A 733 36.94 13.87 -5.71
N GLU A 734 35.61 13.85 -5.58
CA GLU A 734 34.89 15.09 -5.27
C GLU A 734 35.20 15.50 -3.84
N GLU A 735 35.25 16.80 -3.59
CA GLU A 735 35.54 17.35 -2.27
C GLU A 735 34.45 18.32 -1.82
N ILE A 736 34.24 18.37 -0.51
CA ILE A 736 33.32 19.32 0.12
C ILE A 736 34.18 20.40 0.76
N THR A 737 34.02 21.63 0.27
CA THR A 737 34.83 22.78 0.66
C THR A 737 34.01 24.05 0.60
N ARG A 738 34.44 25.04 1.37
CA ARG A 738 33.92 26.41 1.31
C ARG A 738 34.53 27.20 0.13
N ASP A 739 35.69 26.81 -0.37
CA ASP A 739 36.36 27.49 -1.49
C ASP A 739 35.75 27.03 -2.83
N ILE A 740 34.69 27.72 -3.25
CA ILE A 740 33.93 27.42 -4.47
C ILE A 740 34.31 28.44 -5.56
N PRO A 741 34.64 27.99 -6.78
CA PRO A 741 35.02 28.90 -7.85
C PRO A 741 33.85 29.81 -8.27
N ASN A 742 34.15 31.09 -8.53
CA ASN A 742 33.23 32.07 -9.13
C ASN A 742 31.95 32.34 -8.31
N VAL A 743 32.03 32.19 -6.98
CA VAL A 743 30.97 32.52 -6.03
C VAL A 743 31.40 33.68 -5.13
N SER A 744 30.51 34.63 -4.87
CA SER A 744 30.80 35.77 -4.00
C SER A 744 30.91 35.37 -2.52
N GLU A 745 31.73 36.08 -1.76
CA GLU A 745 31.89 35.83 -0.32
C GLU A 745 30.58 35.97 0.48
N SER A 746 29.68 36.85 0.02
CA SER A 746 28.35 37.03 0.61
C SER A 746 27.53 35.73 0.61
N SER A 747 27.56 34.97 -0.48
CA SER A 747 26.86 33.69 -0.61
C SER A 747 27.52 32.58 0.22
N LEU A 748 28.81 32.72 0.55
CA LEU A 748 29.56 31.77 1.38
C LEU A 748 29.43 32.05 2.88
N SER A 749 28.88 33.20 3.27
CA SER A 749 28.81 33.66 4.67
C SER A 749 28.07 32.68 5.58
N LEU A 750 27.07 31.96 5.07
CA LEU A 750 26.25 31.01 5.82
C LEU A 750 26.93 29.64 6.04
N LEU A 751 27.98 29.34 5.25
CA LEU A 751 28.70 28.07 5.28
C LEU A 751 29.76 28.04 6.39
N ASP A 752 29.90 26.88 7.04
CA ASP A 752 30.98 26.60 7.97
C ASP A 752 32.33 26.44 7.24
N ALA A 753 33.41 26.24 8.00
CA ALA A 753 34.75 26.03 7.46
C ALA A 753 34.86 24.81 6.53
N ASN A 754 33.97 23.83 6.67
CA ASN A 754 33.92 22.63 5.83
C ASN A 754 33.07 22.84 4.57
N GLY A 755 32.45 24.01 4.37
CA GLY A 755 31.53 24.26 3.26
C GLY A 755 30.11 23.74 3.48
N ILE A 756 29.68 23.53 4.72
CA ILE A 756 28.35 23.00 5.08
C ILE A 756 27.54 24.08 5.79
N ILE A 757 26.26 24.21 5.44
CA ILE A 757 25.36 25.16 6.09
C ILE A 757 25.22 24.93 7.60
N SER A 758 25.26 26.01 8.37
CA SER A 758 25.08 25.99 9.81
C SER A 758 23.62 25.70 10.23
N VAL A 759 23.43 24.89 11.27
CA VAL A 759 22.09 24.58 11.80
C VAL A 759 21.50 25.82 12.46
N GLY A 760 20.26 26.16 12.10
CA GLY A 760 19.55 27.33 12.60
C GLY A 760 19.51 28.50 11.64
N SER A 761 20.31 28.48 10.58
CA SER A 761 20.36 29.51 9.55
C SER A 761 19.07 29.57 8.72
N TRP A 762 18.70 30.80 8.33
CA TRP A 762 17.64 31.06 7.37
C TRP A 762 18.24 31.00 5.97
N VAL A 763 17.55 30.29 5.08
CA VAL A 763 17.98 30.08 3.70
C VAL A 763 16.83 30.40 2.76
N ASP A 764 17.16 31.10 1.69
CA ASP A 764 16.28 31.44 0.58
C ASP A 764 16.68 30.66 -0.69
N ALA A 765 15.84 30.76 -1.71
CA ALA A 765 16.05 30.07 -2.98
C ALA A 765 17.39 30.47 -3.61
N GLY A 766 18.19 29.48 -4.03
CA GLY A 766 19.50 29.69 -4.63
C GLY A 766 20.69 29.66 -3.65
N ASP A 767 20.43 29.73 -2.34
CA ASP A 767 21.49 29.65 -1.33
C ASP A 767 22.20 28.29 -1.35
N ILE A 768 23.51 28.31 -1.09
CA ILE A 768 24.34 27.11 -1.06
C ILE A 768 24.14 26.42 0.29
N LEU A 769 23.65 25.18 0.26
CA LEU A 769 23.50 24.34 1.44
C LEU A 769 24.77 23.55 1.75
N VAL A 770 25.44 23.06 0.69
CA VAL A 770 26.68 22.31 0.80
C VAL A 770 27.56 22.62 -0.41
N GLY A 771 28.73 23.20 -0.17
CA GLY A 771 29.76 23.47 -1.17
C GLY A 771 30.42 22.19 -1.66
N LYS A 772 30.35 21.91 -2.95
CA LYS A 772 30.98 20.73 -3.57
C LYS A 772 31.73 21.11 -4.83
N ILE A 773 32.95 20.62 -4.93
CA ILE A 773 33.77 20.74 -6.14
C ILE A 773 34.00 19.36 -6.75
N THR A 774 33.88 19.30 -8.07
CA THR A 774 34.18 18.09 -8.86
C THR A 774 35.37 18.37 -9.76
N PRO A 775 36.43 17.52 -9.75
CA PRO A 775 37.55 17.68 -10.65
C PRO A 775 37.09 17.54 -12.11
N LYS A 776 37.54 18.46 -12.94
CA LYS A 776 37.24 18.56 -14.36
C LYS A 776 38.53 18.36 -15.14
N GLY A 777 38.49 17.53 -16.18
CA GLY A 777 39.61 17.41 -17.10
C GLY A 777 39.76 18.68 -17.94
N GLU A 778 40.91 18.86 -18.56
CA GLU A 778 41.09 19.88 -19.59
C GLU A 778 40.13 19.59 -20.76
N SER A 779 38.98 20.27 -20.74
CA SER A 779 38.04 20.22 -21.85
C SER A 779 38.52 21.16 -22.95
N ASP A 780 38.38 20.76 -24.21
CA ASP A 780 38.40 21.69 -25.34
C ASP A 780 37.24 22.68 -25.18
N GLN A 781 37.52 23.79 -24.51
CA GLN A 781 36.63 24.94 -24.50
C GLN A 781 36.49 25.44 -25.94
N LEU A 782 35.30 25.92 -26.27
CA LEU A 782 35.06 26.62 -27.53
C LEU A 782 36.07 27.78 -27.67
N PRO A 783 36.51 28.11 -28.91
CA PRO A 783 37.47 29.19 -29.16
C PRO A 783 37.11 30.51 -28.45
N GLU A 784 35.82 30.86 -28.38
CA GLU A 784 35.31 32.04 -27.70
C GLU A 784 35.59 32.00 -26.19
N GLY A 785 35.47 30.83 -25.57
CA GLY A 785 35.80 30.63 -24.16
C GLY A 785 37.29 30.75 -23.90
N LYS A 786 38.14 30.22 -24.81
CA LYS A 786 39.60 30.38 -24.74
C LYS A 786 40.00 31.86 -24.87
N LEU A 787 39.37 32.59 -25.78
CA LEU A 787 39.59 34.03 -25.98
C LEU A 787 39.18 34.85 -24.75
N LEU A 788 37.97 34.65 -24.21
CA LEU A 788 37.50 35.36 -23.01
C LEU A 788 38.48 35.17 -21.84
N ARG A 789 38.98 33.96 -21.67
CA ARG A 789 39.94 33.65 -20.63
C ARG A 789 41.29 34.35 -20.83
N ALA A 790 41.76 34.44 -22.07
CA ALA A 790 42.97 35.19 -22.41
C ALA A 790 42.81 36.70 -22.14
N ILE A 791 41.62 37.26 -22.42
CA ILE A 791 41.29 38.67 -22.16
C ILE A 791 41.27 38.96 -20.65
N PHE A 792 40.60 38.11 -19.85
CA PHE A 792 40.46 38.34 -18.39
C PHE A 792 41.64 37.82 -17.56
N GLY A 793 42.63 37.16 -18.18
CA GLY A 793 43.79 36.59 -17.48
C GLY A 793 43.44 35.50 -16.47
N GLU A 794 42.24 34.91 -16.57
CA GLU A 794 41.74 33.95 -15.60
C GLU A 794 42.43 32.58 -15.80
N LYS A 795 43.01 32.00 -14.75
CA LYS A 795 43.57 30.64 -14.84
C LYS A 795 42.43 29.61 -14.90
N ALA A 796 42.58 28.55 -15.70
CA ALA A 796 41.66 27.43 -15.70
C ALA A 796 41.78 26.81 -14.32
N ARG A 797 40.66 26.77 -13.62
CA ARG A 797 40.54 25.96 -12.45
C ARG A 797 40.12 24.57 -12.90
N ASP A 798 40.85 23.56 -12.44
CA ASP A 798 40.60 22.15 -12.76
C ASP A 798 39.37 21.58 -12.04
N VAL A 799 38.49 22.45 -11.52
CA VAL A 799 37.35 22.08 -10.69
C VAL A 799 36.09 22.82 -11.13
N LYS A 800 34.95 22.12 -11.04
CA LYS A 800 33.62 22.62 -11.34
C LYS A 800 32.78 22.70 -10.07
N ASP A 801 32.01 23.77 -9.91
CA ASP A 801 30.96 23.88 -8.88
C ASP A 801 29.83 22.86 -9.15
N THR A 802 29.64 21.94 -8.22
CA THR A 802 28.55 20.95 -8.19
C THR A 802 27.84 20.97 -6.83
N SER A 803 27.85 22.13 -6.19
CA SER A 803 27.28 22.37 -4.86
C SER A 803 25.78 22.14 -4.80
N LEU A 804 25.30 21.74 -3.62
CA LEU A 804 23.88 21.64 -3.33
C LEU A 804 23.31 23.02 -3.05
N ARG A 805 22.35 23.46 -3.86
CA ARG A 805 21.63 24.73 -3.67
C ARG A 805 20.17 24.47 -3.30
N LEU A 806 19.58 25.39 -2.56
CA LEU A 806 18.15 25.35 -2.27
C LEU A 806 17.36 25.62 -3.57
N PRO A 807 16.38 24.78 -3.94
CA PRO A 807 15.65 24.96 -5.20
C PRO A 807 14.80 26.23 -5.20
N ASN A 808 14.49 26.70 -6.41
CA ASN A 808 13.65 27.87 -6.62
C ASN A 808 12.28 27.69 -5.95
N ALA A 809 11.76 28.77 -5.35
CA ALA A 809 10.52 28.85 -4.56
C ALA A 809 10.54 28.21 -3.16
N ALA A 810 11.62 27.52 -2.75
CA ALA A 810 11.76 27.06 -1.37
C ALA A 810 12.43 28.13 -0.51
N LYS A 811 11.94 28.29 0.73
CA LYS A 811 12.57 29.11 1.78
C LYS A 811 12.31 28.49 3.14
N GLY A 812 13.25 28.60 4.06
CA GLY A 812 13.05 28.01 5.37
C GLY A 812 14.25 28.08 6.29
N ARG A 813 14.16 27.32 7.38
CA ARG A 813 15.19 27.28 8.41
C ARG A 813 15.85 25.91 8.47
N ILE A 814 17.16 25.87 8.56
CA ILE A 814 17.90 24.61 8.74
C ILE A 814 17.62 24.06 10.14
N VAL A 815 16.99 22.89 10.21
CA VAL A 815 16.67 22.21 11.49
C VAL A 815 17.76 21.23 11.88
N ASN A 816 18.34 20.54 10.91
CA ASN A 816 19.31 19.49 11.18
C ASN A 816 20.20 19.23 9.96
N VAL A 817 21.45 18.86 10.20
CA VAL A 817 22.38 18.39 9.18
C VAL A 817 22.96 17.06 9.65
N LYS A 818 22.94 16.05 8.76
CA LYS A 818 23.51 14.73 9.02
C LYS A 818 24.58 14.40 8.01
N ILE A 819 25.72 13.98 8.51
CA ILE A 819 26.88 13.58 7.72
C ILE A 819 27.09 12.09 7.91
N PHE A 820 27.19 11.36 6.80
CA PHE A 820 27.47 9.93 6.77
C PHE A 820 28.81 9.72 6.09
N LYS A 821 29.78 9.12 6.78
CA LYS A 821 31.13 8.89 6.26
C LYS A 821 31.42 7.40 6.19
N ARG A 822 32.03 6.94 5.09
CA ARG A 822 32.43 5.53 4.94
C ARG A 822 33.41 5.07 6.02
N GLN A 823 34.33 5.95 6.41
CA GLN A 823 35.32 5.70 7.47
C GLN A 823 34.67 5.40 8.84
N GLN A 824 33.48 5.94 9.11
CA GLN A 824 32.76 5.71 10.37
C GLN A 824 31.95 4.41 10.38
N GLY A 825 32.06 3.60 9.33
CA GLY A 825 31.35 2.32 9.19
C GLY A 825 29.88 2.48 8.78
N ASP A 826 29.49 3.60 8.18
CA ASP A 826 28.17 3.76 7.58
C ASP A 826 28.08 3.05 6.21
N GLU A 827 26.92 2.50 5.88
CA GLU A 827 26.68 1.81 4.60
C GLU A 827 26.32 2.87 3.55
N LEU A 828 27.27 3.18 2.69
CA LEU A 828 27.10 4.10 1.56
C LEU A 828 27.08 3.30 0.24
N PRO A 829 26.47 3.84 -0.83
CA PRO A 829 26.58 3.27 -2.17
C PRO A 829 28.05 3.09 -2.58
N PRO A 830 28.37 2.08 -3.41
CA PRO A 830 29.72 1.87 -3.91
C PRO A 830 30.20 3.13 -4.66
N GLY A 831 31.46 3.52 -4.45
CA GLY A 831 32.05 4.72 -5.04
C GLY A 831 31.70 6.04 -4.33
N THR A 832 30.89 6.02 -3.27
CA THR A 832 30.58 7.21 -2.46
C THR A 832 31.40 7.23 -1.18
N ASN A 833 32.08 8.35 -0.92
CA ASN A 833 32.93 8.54 0.27
C ASN A 833 32.12 9.12 1.44
N MET A 834 31.25 10.08 1.13
CA MET A 834 30.45 10.81 2.11
C MET A 834 29.08 11.19 1.54
N ILE A 835 28.05 11.17 2.39
CA ILE A 835 26.72 11.71 2.07
C ILE A 835 26.37 12.76 3.11
N ILE A 836 25.93 13.93 2.67
CA ILE A 836 25.43 15.00 3.54
C ILE A 836 23.95 15.18 3.29
N ARG A 837 23.17 15.25 4.37
CA ARG A 837 21.74 15.51 4.33
C ARG A 837 21.37 16.72 5.16
N VAL A 838 20.70 17.66 4.52
CA VAL A 838 20.25 18.91 5.13
C VAL A 838 18.72 18.86 5.23
N TYR A 839 18.21 19.13 6.43
CA TYR A 839 16.78 19.19 6.70
C TYR A 839 16.34 20.64 6.84
N VAL A 840 15.46 21.08 5.94
CA VAL A 840 14.95 22.46 5.89
C VAL A 840 13.49 22.45 6.33
N ALA A 841 13.16 23.19 7.37
CA ALA A 841 11.77 23.39 7.78
C ALA A 841 11.18 24.64 7.17
N GLN A 842 10.03 24.48 6.53
CA GLN A 842 9.25 25.53 5.88
C GLN A 842 7.95 25.73 6.66
N LYS A 843 7.62 27.00 6.94
CA LYS A 843 6.32 27.39 7.49
C LYS A 843 5.41 27.77 6.34
N ARG A 844 4.44 26.92 6.01
CA ARG A 844 3.54 27.11 4.87
C ARG A 844 2.18 27.59 5.36
N LYS A 845 1.88 28.87 5.09
CA LYS A 845 0.60 29.49 5.39
C LYS A 845 -0.49 28.98 4.43
N ILE A 846 -1.73 29.35 4.68
CA ILE A 846 -2.84 29.12 3.75
C ILE A 846 -2.84 30.21 2.68
N GLN A 847 -3.06 29.85 1.42
CA GLN A 847 -3.00 30.78 0.29
C GLN A 847 -3.99 30.41 -0.81
N VAL A 848 -4.21 31.32 -1.76
CA VAL A 848 -5.03 31.08 -2.94
C VAL A 848 -4.48 29.89 -3.74
N GLY A 849 -5.36 28.97 -4.13
CA GLY A 849 -4.99 27.73 -4.81
C GLY A 849 -4.78 26.53 -3.88
N ASP A 850 -4.63 26.72 -2.57
CA ASP A 850 -4.59 25.59 -1.63
C ASP A 850 -5.96 24.89 -1.57
N LYS A 851 -5.92 23.57 -1.35
CA LYS A 851 -7.13 22.75 -1.26
C LYS A 851 -7.56 22.53 0.18
N MET A 852 -8.83 22.80 0.43
CA MET A 852 -9.51 22.55 1.70
C MET A 852 -10.65 21.54 1.54
N ALA A 853 -11.04 20.91 2.64
CA ALA A 853 -12.21 20.04 2.67
C ALA A 853 -12.84 19.96 4.06
N GLY A 854 -14.14 19.63 4.11
CA GLY A 854 -14.80 19.16 5.33
C GLY A 854 -14.77 17.63 5.43
N ARG A 855 -15.44 17.09 6.46
CA ARG A 855 -15.56 15.63 6.69
C ARG A 855 -16.58 14.94 5.78
N HIS A 856 -17.51 15.71 5.20
CA HIS A 856 -18.67 15.23 4.43
C HIS A 856 -18.40 15.20 2.91
N GLY A 857 -17.14 15.08 2.49
CA GLY A 857 -16.74 15.05 1.08
C GLY A 857 -16.91 16.37 0.32
N ASN A 858 -17.21 17.47 1.01
CA ASN A 858 -17.18 18.82 0.48
C ASN A 858 -15.72 19.29 0.35
N LYS A 859 -15.24 19.41 -0.88
CA LYS A 859 -13.88 19.86 -1.20
C LYS A 859 -13.94 21.16 -1.98
N GLY A 860 -12.93 22.00 -1.80
CA GLY A 860 -12.82 23.24 -2.53
C GLY A 860 -11.41 23.78 -2.61
N ILE A 861 -11.19 24.65 -3.58
CA ILE A 861 -9.94 25.40 -3.75
C ILE A 861 -10.19 26.82 -3.27
N ILE A 862 -9.23 27.39 -2.58
CA ILE A 862 -9.33 28.78 -2.13
C ILE A 862 -9.17 29.69 -3.34
N SER A 863 -10.22 30.44 -3.66
CA SER A 863 -10.22 31.37 -4.80
C SER A 863 -9.73 32.76 -4.43
N ARG A 864 -10.16 33.26 -3.26
CA ARG A 864 -9.81 34.60 -2.78
C ARG A 864 -9.77 34.64 -1.25
N ILE A 865 -8.89 35.49 -0.75
CA ILE A 865 -8.76 35.84 0.66
C ILE A 865 -9.28 37.27 0.79
N LEU A 866 -10.40 37.46 1.50
CA LEU A 866 -10.98 38.79 1.73
C LEU A 866 -10.49 39.39 3.04
N PRO A 867 -10.30 40.72 3.09
CA PRO A 867 -10.09 41.43 4.35
C PRO A 867 -11.23 41.15 5.34
N ARG A 868 -10.93 41.20 6.64
CA ARG A 868 -11.90 40.86 7.69
C ARG A 868 -13.15 41.76 7.66
N GLN A 869 -12.97 43.04 7.33
CA GLN A 869 -14.02 44.03 7.26
C GLN A 869 -14.98 43.85 6.08
N ASP A 870 -14.53 43.22 4.99
CA ASP A 870 -15.36 42.95 3.80
C ASP A 870 -16.25 41.72 3.98
N MET A 871 -15.92 40.85 4.95
CA MET A 871 -16.66 39.62 5.17
C MET A 871 -18.03 39.91 5.76
N PRO A 872 -19.08 39.17 5.38
CA PRO A 872 -20.35 39.18 6.07
C PRO A 872 -20.16 38.91 7.56
N PHE A 873 -20.90 39.64 8.38
CA PHE A 873 -20.80 39.52 9.83
C PHE A 873 -22.16 39.24 10.47
N LEU A 874 -22.09 38.57 11.61
CA LEU A 874 -23.22 38.24 12.47
C LEU A 874 -23.74 39.49 13.19
N PRO A 875 -24.96 39.47 13.76
CA PRO A 875 -25.51 40.62 14.51
C PRO A 875 -24.66 41.06 15.72
N ASP A 876 -23.76 40.22 16.21
CA ASP A 876 -22.80 40.51 17.28
C ASP A 876 -21.51 41.19 16.79
N GLY A 877 -21.39 41.45 15.48
CA GLY A 877 -20.19 42.01 14.85
C GLY A 877 -19.14 40.98 14.46
N GLN A 878 -19.34 39.69 14.76
CA GLN A 878 -18.37 38.65 14.39
C GLN A 878 -18.43 38.38 12.87
N ALA A 879 -17.34 38.68 12.18
CA ALA A 879 -17.15 38.31 10.77
C ALA A 879 -17.12 36.77 10.58
N VAL A 880 -17.72 36.32 9.48
CA VAL A 880 -17.64 34.94 9.00
C VAL A 880 -16.21 34.64 8.56
N ASP A 881 -15.75 33.41 8.80
CA ASP A 881 -14.39 33.01 8.48
C ASP A 881 -14.29 32.39 7.07
N ILE A 882 -15.31 31.64 6.61
CA ILE A 882 -15.37 31.00 5.28
C ILE A 882 -16.79 31.10 4.70
N ILE A 883 -16.90 31.39 3.40
CA ILE A 883 -18.18 31.33 2.67
C ILE A 883 -18.18 30.15 1.70
N LEU A 884 -19.20 29.30 1.81
CA LEU A 884 -19.43 28.14 0.94
C LEU A 884 -20.66 28.35 0.05
N ASN A 885 -20.63 27.76 -1.13
CA ASN A 885 -21.75 27.78 -2.06
C ASN A 885 -22.87 26.83 -1.59
N PRO A 886 -24.12 27.31 -1.39
CA PRO A 886 -25.23 26.46 -0.98
C PRO A 886 -25.65 25.45 -2.07
N LEU A 887 -25.43 25.74 -3.35
CA LEU A 887 -25.84 24.88 -4.48
C LEU A 887 -25.09 23.53 -4.50
N GLY A 888 -23.89 23.49 -3.90
CA GLY A 888 -23.07 22.29 -3.81
C GLY A 888 -23.57 21.25 -2.81
N VAL A 889 -24.55 21.58 -1.96
CA VAL A 889 -25.10 20.67 -0.95
C VAL A 889 -26.19 19.75 -1.53
N PRO A 890 -27.29 20.25 -2.14
CA PRO A 890 -28.37 19.39 -2.63
C PRO A 890 -27.92 18.49 -3.78
N SER A 891 -27.11 19.01 -4.71
CA SER A 891 -26.58 18.26 -5.86
C SER A 891 -25.71 17.06 -5.45
N ARG A 892 -25.11 17.12 -4.27
CA ARG A 892 -24.20 16.09 -3.75
C ARG A 892 -24.81 15.23 -2.65
N MET A 893 -26.00 15.59 -2.17
CA MET A 893 -26.72 14.90 -1.10
C MET A 893 -25.83 14.65 0.14
N ASN A 894 -25.07 15.66 0.57
CA ASN A 894 -24.27 15.62 1.80
C ASN A 894 -24.80 16.63 2.83
N VAL A 895 -26.02 16.36 3.30
CA VAL A 895 -26.76 17.24 4.22
C VAL A 895 -26.15 17.20 5.63
N GLY A 896 -25.41 16.15 5.97
CA GLY A 896 -24.73 16.00 7.27
C GLY A 896 -23.85 17.21 7.63
N GLN A 897 -23.24 17.87 6.65
CA GLN A 897 -22.42 19.06 6.87
C GLN A 897 -23.21 20.23 7.48
N LEU A 898 -24.50 20.37 7.14
CA LEU A 898 -25.36 21.43 7.68
C LEU A 898 -25.68 21.15 9.14
N PHE A 899 -26.00 19.89 9.48
CA PHE A 899 -26.22 19.48 10.87
C PHE A 899 -24.96 19.64 11.72
N GLU A 900 -23.79 19.27 11.19
CA GLU A 900 -22.50 19.50 11.85
C GLU A 900 -22.28 20.99 12.12
N CYS A 901 -22.50 21.82 11.11
CA CYS A 901 -22.32 23.28 11.17
C CYS A 901 -23.22 23.92 12.24
N LEU A 902 -24.51 23.61 12.22
CA LEU A 902 -25.50 24.16 13.15
C LEU A 902 -25.29 23.69 14.58
N LEU A 903 -25.01 22.40 14.77
CA LEU A 903 -24.74 21.87 16.10
C LEU A 903 -23.41 22.38 16.66
N GLY A 904 -22.42 22.60 15.80
CA GLY A 904 -21.17 23.26 16.16
C GLY A 904 -21.41 24.67 16.68
N LEU A 905 -22.32 25.43 16.04
CA LEU A 905 -22.71 26.77 16.50
C LEU A 905 -23.34 26.70 17.89
N ALA A 906 -24.33 25.82 18.08
CA ALA A 906 -24.94 25.59 19.38
C ALA A 906 -23.89 25.21 20.44
N GLY A 907 -22.91 24.38 20.07
CA GLY A 907 -21.83 23.93 20.96
C GLY A 907 -20.90 25.05 21.39
N GLN A 908 -20.56 25.98 20.48
CA GLN A 908 -19.77 27.16 20.82
C GLN A 908 -20.48 28.03 21.86
N TYR A 909 -21.74 28.39 21.62
CA TYR A 909 -22.51 29.26 22.53
C TYR A 909 -22.86 28.57 23.86
N LEU A 910 -23.04 27.25 23.86
CA LEU A 910 -23.24 26.48 25.10
C LEU A 910 -21.94 26.11 25.83
N SER A 911 -20.77 26.39 25.24
CA SER A 911 -19.47 25.89 25.70
C SER A 911 -19.46 24.36 25.92
N LYS A 912 -20.14 23.62 25.03
CA LYS A 912 -20.30 22.16 25.10
C LYS A 912 -19.86 21.51 23.81
N ARG A 913 -19.31 20.31 23.94
CA ARG A 913 -18.98 19.42 22.82
C ARG A 913 -20.00 18.30 22.73
N PHE A 914 -20.29 17.88 21.50
CA PHE A 914 -21.28 16.85 21.23
C PHE A 914 -20.61 15.60 20.70
N LYS A 915 -21.09 14.45 21.18
CA LYS A 915 -20.72 13.13 20.71
C LYS A 915 -21.90 12.54 19.95
N ILE A 916 -21.78 12.45 18.63
CA ILE A 916 -22.78 11.87 17.73
C ILE A 916 -22.18 10.66 17.08
N MET A 917 -22.69 9.50 17.44
CA MET A 917 -22.32 8.27 16.77
C MET A 917 -23.07 8.21 15.43
N PRO A 918 -22.42 7.79 14.33
CA PRO A 918 -23.12 7.53 13.07
C PRO A 918 -24.34 6.62 13.25
N PHE A 919 -25.38 6.87 12.44
CA PHE A 919 -26.69 6.22 12.48
C PHE A 919 -27.53 6.62 13.72
N ASP A 920 -27.69 7.93 13.95
CA ASP A 920 -28.40 8.49 15.12
C ASP A 920 -29.94 8.40 15.00
N GLU A 921 -30.46 8.23 13.78
CA GLU A 921 -31.91 8.04 13.52
C GLU A 921 -32.50 6.77 14.18
N MET A 922 -31.66 5.93 14.82
CA MET A 922 -32.09 4.87 15.73
C MET A 922 -33.00 5.39 16.88
N TYR A 923 -32.86 6.66 17.29
CA TYR A 923 -33.67 7.23 18.39
C TYR A 923 -35.05 7.74 17.96
N GLY A 924 -35.36 7.74 16.66
CA GLY A 924 -36.64 8.18 16.11
C GLY A 924 -36.50 8.86 14.76
N GLN A 925 -37.61 9.05 14.06
CA GLN A 925 -37.64 9.77 12.78
C GLN A 925 -37.24 11.25 12.96
N GLU A 926 -36.37 11.76 12.09
CA GLU A 926 -35.82 13.12 12.12
C GLU A 926 -35.12 13.48 13.45
N ALA A 927 -34.58 12.49 14.15
CA ALA A 927 -33.92 12.69 15.45
C ALA A 927 -32.80 13.72 15.36
N SER A 928 -32.01 13.68 14.29
CA SER A 928 -30.90 14.61 14.05
C SER A 928 -31.37 16.05 13.98
N ARG A 929 -32.46 16.31 13.23
CA ARG A 929 -33.03 17.66 13.08
C ARG A 929 -33.61 18.17 14.40
N ALA A 930 -34.35 17.33 15.11
CA ALA A 930 -34.92 17.68 16.41
C ALA A 930 -33.83 18.02 17.43
N LEU A 931 -32.74 17.23 17.45
CA LEU A 931 -31.58 17.47 18.32
C LEU A 931 -30.96 18.85 18.04
N VAL A 932 -30.63 19.14 16.78
CA VAL A 932 -29.97 20.41 16.39
C VAL A 932 -30.85 21.60 16.75
N ASN A 933 -32.13 21.57 16.38
CA ASN A 933 -33.07 22.67 16.65
C ASN A 933 -33.25 22.90 18.16
N ASN A 934 -33.40 21.83 18.94
CA ASN A 934 -33.53 21.94 20.39
C ASN A 934 -32.27 22.52 21.03
N LYS A 935 -31.07 22.18 20.53
CA LYS A 935 -29.81 22.72 21.05
C LYS A 935 -29.58 24.17 20.65
N LEU A 936 -29.98 24.57 19.46
CA LEU A 936 -29.97 25.99 19.06
C LEU A 936 -30.93 26.81 19.92
N LYS A 937 -32.16 26.32 20.14
CA LYS A 937 -33.12 26.96 21.05
C LYS A 937 -32.56 27.07 22.47
N GLN A 938 -31.96 26.00 22.98
CA GLN A 938 -31.30 26.02 24.29
C GLN A 938 -30.15 27.04 24.33
N ALA A 939 -29.34 27.13 23.28
CA ALA A 939 -28.25 28.11 23.19
C ALA A 939 -28.79 29.55 23.22
N SER A 940 -29.83 29.84 22.42
CA SER A 940 -30.50 31.14 22.39
C SER A 940 -31.02 31.58 23.77
N LEU A 941 -31.63 30.65 24.52
CA LEU A 941 -32.12 30.91 25.88
C LEU A 941 -31.00 31.13 26.90
N VAL A 942 -29.88 30.42 26.78
CA VAL A 942 -28.76 30.52 27.74
C VAL A 942 -27.97 31.81 27.52
N THR A 943 -27.77 32.24 26.27
CA THR A 943 -26.93 33.40 25.94
C THR A 943 -27.72 34.69 25.74
N ASN A 944 -29.05 34.65 25.87
CA ASN A 944 -29.98 35.75 25.55
C ASN A 944 -29.82 36.32 24.12
N CYS A 945 -29.28 35.54 23.19
CA CYS A 945 -29.17 35.93 21.78
C CYS A 945 -30.39 35.43 21.01
N SER A 946 -31.37 36.30 20.77
CA SER A 946 -32.61 35.96 20.05
C SER A 946 -32.38 35.53 18.59
N TRP A 947 -31.30 36.01 17.97
CA TRP A 947 -30.96 35.71 16.58
C TRP A 947 -30.42 34.28 16.36
N LEU A 948 -30.02 33.55 17.41
CA LEU A 948 -29.48 32.19 17.29
C LEU A 948 -30.54 31.16 16.88
N PHE A 949 -31.80 31.39 17.22
CA PHE A 949 -32.89 30.47 16.91
C PHE A 949 -34.16 31.22 16.50
N ASN A 950 -34.58 31.01 15.27
CA ASN A 950 -35.85 31.49 14.75
C ASN A 950 -36.81 30.31 14.53
N SER A 951 -38.05 30.43 14.99
CA SER A 951 -39.08 29.38 14.82
C SER A 951 -39.49 29.19 13.36
N MET A 952 -39.46 30.25 12.55
CA MET A 952 -39.83 30.20 11.12
C MET A 952 -38.68 29.65 10.27
N TYR A 953 -37.44 30.00 10.61
CA TYR A 953 -36.23 29.62 9.87
C TYR A 953 -35.16 29.07 10.82
N PRO A 954 -35.34 27.84 11.33
CA PRO A 954 -34.40 27.26 12.30
C PRO A 954 -33.00 27.11 11.68
N GLY A 955 -31.98 27.60 12.39
CA GLY A 955 -30.59 27.53 11.96
C GLY A 955 -30.16 28.59 10.93
N LYS A 956 -31.02 29.55 10.58
CA LYS A 956 -30.64 30.67 9.72
C LYS A 956 -30.56 31.97 10.52
N VAL A 957 -29.57 32.79 10.20
CA VAL A 957 -29.28 34.07 10.85
C VAL A 957 -29.27 35.18 9.81
N ILE A 958 -29.76 36.36 10.18
CA ILE A 958 -29.63 37.55 9.33
C ILE A 958 -28.18 38.04 9.41
N LEU A 959 -27.51 38.08 8.26
CA LEU A 959 -26.15 38.61 8.13
C LEU A 959 -26.20 40.05 7.63
N TYR A 960 -25.10 40.76 7.86
CA TYR A 960 -24.85 42.10 7.32
C TYR A 960 -23.66 42.04 6.38
N ASP A 961 -23.75 42.77 5.27
CA ASP A 961 -22.65 42.93 4.33
C ASP A 961 -21.55 43.80 4.95
N GLY A 962 -20.32 43.31 4.97
CA GLY A 962 -19.18 44.02 5.54
C GLY A 962 -18.80 45.30 4.76
N ARG A 963 -19.13 45.37 3.47
CA ARG A 963 -18.79 46.53 2.63
C ARG A 963 -19.79 47.67 2.74
N THR A 964 -21.09 47.33 2.71
CA THR A 964 -22.17 48.32 2.72
C THR A 964 -22.78 48.55 4.11
N GLY A 965 -22.63 47.58 5.02
CA GLY A 965 -23.31 47.57 6.32
C GLY A 965 -24.80 47.22 6.25
N LEU A 966 -25.34 46.96 5.06
CA LEU A 966 -26.75 46.61 4.87
C LEU A 966 -27.02 45.15 5.25
N LYS A 967 -28.23 44.88 5.74
CA LYS A 967 -28.69 43.50 6.00
C LYS A 967 -28.93 42.77 4.67
N PHE A 968 -28.66 41.47 4.62
CA PHE A 968 -29.11 40.63 3.51
C PHE A 968 -30.62 40.42 3.53
N ASP A 969 -31.23 40.31 2.35
CA ASP A 969 -32.69 40.16 2.18
C ASP A 969 -33.22 38.87 2.83
N ASN A 970 -32.45 37.78 2.71
CA ASN A 970 -32.81 36.45 3.22
C ASN A 970 -31.85 36.01 4.34
N PRO A 971 -32.36 35.35 5.39
CA PRO A 971 -31.49 34.80 6.43
C PRO A 971 -30.66 33.64 5.85
N VAL A 972 -29.40 33.58 6.27
CA VAL A 972 -28.38 32.66 5.75
C VAL A 972 -28.08 31.58 6.79
N THR A 973 -27.82 30.36 6.34
CA THR A 973 -27.36 29.29 7.24
C THR A 973 -25.92 29.58 7.65
N VAL A 974 -25.71 29.81 8.94
CA VAL A 974 -24.40 30.09 9.52
C VAL A 974 -24.13 29.11 10.66
N GLY A 975 -22.91 28.64 10.80
CA GLY A 975 -22.52 27.84 11.94
C GLY A 975 -21.05 27.48 12.01
N LYS A 976 -20.66 26.63 12.96
CA LYS A 976 -19.27 26.18 13.14
C LYS A 976 -19.08 24.81 12.52
N ALA A 977 -18.39 24.75 11.38
CA ALA A 977 -18.02 23.50 10.73
C ALA A 977 -16.56 23.12 11.01
N TYR A 978 -16.26 21.83 11.01
CA TYR A 978 -14.89 21.33 11.16
C TYR A 978 -14.21 21.16 9.80
N MET A 979 -13.24 22.05 9.51
CA MET A 979 -12.60 22.17 8.21
C MET A 979 -11.12 21.75 8.26
N LEU A 980 -10.65 21.16 7.17
CA LEU A 980 -9.34 20.52 7.03
C LEU A 980 -8.52 21.21 5.92
N LYS A 981 -7.21 21.37 6.15
CA LYS A 981 -6.23 21.70 5.10
C LYS A 981 -5.63 20.41 4.55
N LEU A 982 -5.74 20.19 3.24
CA LEU A 982 -5.22 18.98 2.60
C LEU A 982 -3.76 19.16 2.18
N VAL A 983 -3.06 18.04 1.94
CA VAL A 983 -1.66 18.01 1.47
C VAL A 983 -1.47 18.55 0.05
N HIS A 984 -2.56 18.88 -0.64
CA HIS A 984 -2.53 19.46 -1.97
C HIS A 984 -2.35 20.98 -1.90
N LEU A 985 -1.10 21.40 -1.74
CA LEU A 985 -0.69 22.79 -1.68
C LEU A 985 -0.34 23.33 -3.07
N VAL A 986 -0.64 24.61 -3.32
CA VAL A 986 -0.31 25.24 -4.60
C VAL A 986 1.20 25.34 -4.81
N ASP A 987 1.97 25.58 -3.74
CA ASP A 987 3.45 25.62 -3.76
C ASP A 987 4.07 24.36 -4.36
N ASP A 988 3.42 23.21 -4.16
CA ASP A 988 3.88 21.91 -4.67
C ASP A 988 3.39 21.61 -6.09
N LYS A 989 2.40 22.38 -6.59
CA LYS A 989 1.79 22.19 -7.92
C LYS A 989 2.21 23.23 -8.95
N ILE A 990 2.57 24.43 -8.52
CA ILE A 990 3.05 25.47 -9.43
C ILE A 990 4.36 25.00 -10.07
N HIS A 991 4.40 25.06 -11.40
CA HIS A 991 5.57 24.71 -12.18
C HIS A 991 5.55 25.47 -13.49
N ALA A 992 6.66 26.11 -13.82
CA ALA A 992 6.85 26.84 -15.06
C ALA A 992 8.23 26.52 -15.63
N ARG A 993 8.32 26.50 -16.96
CA ARG A 993 9.55 26.26 -17.70
C ARG A 993 9.56 27.16 -18.93
N SER A 994 10.66 27.89 -19.11
CA SER A 994 11.01 28.52 -20.38
C SER A 994 11.91 27.55 -21.18
N THR A 995 13.15 27.37 -20.72
CA THR A 995 14.10 26.38 -21.22
C THR A 995 14.50 25.44 -20.08
N GLY A 996 15.16 24.33 -20.41
CA GLY A 996 15.57 23.37 -19.39
C GLY A 996 16.29 22.17 -19.99
N PRO A 997 16.51 21.12 -19.20
CA PRO A 997 17.16 19.92 -19.69
C PRO A 997 16.29 19.17 -20.70
N TYR A 998 16.98 18.45 -21.58
CA TYR A 998 16.40 17.64 -22.65
C TYR A 998 16.85 16.19 -22.51
N SER A 999 16.02 15.28 -23.01
CA SER A 999 16.34 13.86 -23.13
C SER A 999 17.52 13.67 -24.09
N LEU A 1000 18.46 12.81 -23.72
CA LEU A 1000 19.62 12.52 -24.58
C LEU A 1000 19.23 11.81 -25.87
N VAL A 1001 18.20 10.95 -25.82
CA VAL A 1001 17.80 10.11 -26.96
C VAL A 1001 16.83 10.87 -27.87
N THR A 1002 15.71 11.35 -27.31
CA THR A 1002 14.64 11.97 -28.10
C THR A 1002 14.83 13.48 -28.31
N GLN A 1003 15.81 14.10 -27.65
CA GLN A 1003 16.03 15.57 -27.64
C GLN A 1003 14.85 16.42 -27.17
N GLN A 1004 13.77 15.79 -26.70
CA GLN A 1004 12.59 16.45 -26.15
C GLN A 1004 12.84 16.97 -24.73
N PRO A 1005 12.11 18.00 -24.29
CA PRO A 1005 12.07 18.43 -22.90
C PRO A 1005 11.87 17.25 -21.94
N LEU A 1006 12.66 17.17 -20.87
CA LEU A 1006 12.40 16.18 -19.81
C LEU A 1006 11.00 16.37 -19.21
N GLY A 1007 10.44 15.32 -18.63
CA GLY A 1007 9.12 15.37 -17.99
C GLY A 1007 9.20 15.67 -16.49
N GLY A 1008 8.26 16.50 -16.01
CA GLY A 1008 8.00 16.66 -14.57
C GLY A 1008 8.83 17.73 -13.85
N ARG A 1009 8.26 18.27 -12.77
CA ARG A 1009 8.81 19.41 -12.01
C ARG A 1009 10.20 19.15 -11.42
N ALA A 1010 10.45 17.96 -10.89
CA ALA A 1010 11.71 17.61 -10.23
C ALA A 1010 12.93 17.73 -11.15
N GLN A 1011 12.72 17.62 -12.47
CA GLN A 1011 13.76 17.75 -13.49
C GLN A 1011 13.69 19.10 -14.23
N HIS A 1012 12.90 20.06 -13.74
CA HIS A 1012 12.55 21.27 -14.50
C HIS A 1012 12.03 20.94 -15.92
N GLY A 1013 11.18 19.93 -15.99
CA GLY A 1013 10.64 19.38 -17.22
C GLY A 1013 9.55 20.24 -17.90
N GLY A 1014 9.29 19.98 -19.18
CA GLY A 1014 8.18 20.59 -19.91
C GLY A 1014 6.83 19.93 -19.62
N GLN A 1015 5.76 20.59 -20.04
CA GLN A 1015 4.43 19.98 -20.10
C GLN A 1015 4.33 19.10 -21.36
N ARG A 1016 3.55 18.02 -21.27
CA ARG A 1016 3.31 17.14 -22.41
C ARG A 1016 2.13 17.69 -23.21
N LEU A 1017 2.37 18.04 -24.47
CA LEU A 1017 1.32 18.17 -25.47
C LEU A 1017 1.02 16.77 -26.01
N GLY A 1018 -0.16 16.24 -25.73
CA GLY A 1018 -0.60 14.92 -26.17
C GLY A 1018 -1.36 14.98 -27.48
N GLU A 1019 -1.81 13.80 -27.91
CA GLU A 1019 -2.59 13.62 -29.14
C GLU A 1019 -3.92 14.39 -29.13
N MET A 1020 -4.63 14.39 -27.99
CA MET A 1020 -5.89 15.11 -27.87
C MET A 1020 -5.72 16.63 -27.96
N GLU A 1021 -4.64 17.18 -27.40
CA GLU A 1021 -4.34 18.60 -27.52
C GLU A 1021 -3.93 19.00 -28.94
N VAL A 1022 -3.25 18.10 -29.66
CA VAL A 1022 -2.93 18.29 -31.09
C VAL A 1022 -4.21 18.35 -31.92
N TRP A 1023 -5.15 17.41 -31.74
CA TRP A 1023 -6.44 17.45 -32.43
C TRP A 1023 -7.22 18.74 -32.18
N ALA A 1024 -7.12 19.29 -30.97
CA ALA A 1024 -7.76 20.57 -30.67
C ALA A 1024 -7.17 21.70 -31.52
N LEU A 1025 -5.85 21.77 -31.67
CA LEU A 1025 -5.18 22.77 -32.51
C LEU A 1025 -5.47 22.58 -34.01
N GLU A 1026 -5.54 21.33 -34.46
CA GLU A 1026 -5.93 20.99 -35.84
C GLU A 1026 -7.37 21.44 -36.13
N ALA A 1027 -8.29 21.21 -35.21
CA ALA A 1027 -9.69 21.63 -35.34
C ALA A 1027 -9.84 23.16 -35.44
N PHE A 1028 -8.97 23.93 -34.77
CA PHE A 1028 -8.92 25.39 -34.92
C PHE A 1028 -8.19 25.88 -36.18
N GLY A 1029 -7.55 24.98 -36.94
CA GLY A 1029 -6.71 25.36 -38.08
C GLY A 1029 -5.42 26.08 -37.65
N ALA A 1030 -4.97 25.92 -36.41
CA ALA A 1030 -3.81 26.62 -35.84
C ALA A 1030 -2.48 25.94 -36.26
N ALA A 1031 -2.25 25.83 -37.57
CA ALA A 1031 -1.14 25.07 -38.15
C ALA A 1031 0.24 25.55 -37.68
N TYR A 1032 0.48 26.87 -37.64
CA TYR A 1032 1.77 27.43 -37.19
C TYR A 1032 2.04 27.18 -35.71
N THR A 1033 1.01 27.31 -34.85
CA THR A 1033 1.12 27.02 -33.42
C THR A 1033 1.45 25.56 -33.19
N LEU A 1034 0.79 24.66 -33.92
CA LEU A 1034 1.06 23.23 -33.86
C LEU A 1034 2.48 22.92 -34.35
N GLN A 1035 2.88 23.49 -35.49
CA GLN A 1035 4.22 23.31 -36.04
C GLN A 1035 5.29 23.76 -35.04
N GLU A 1036 5.14 24.95 -34.46
CA GLU A 1036 6.07 25.51 -33.46
C GLU A 1036 6.19 24.60 -32.22
N LEU A 1037 5.06 24.10 -31.71
CA LEU A 1037 5.02 23.21 -30.54
C LEU A 1037 5.70 21.86 -30.80
N LEU A 1038 5.55 21.31 -32.00
CA LEU A 1038 6.13 20.02 -32.38
C LEU A 1038 7.61 20.10 -32.74
N THR A 1039 8.15 21.29 -33.05
CA THR A 1039 9.52 21.48 -33.55
C THR A 1039 10.36 22.35 -32.62
N VAL A 1040 10.30 23.68 -32.79
CA VAL A 1040 11.12 24.70 -32.14
C VAL A 1040 11.00 24.68 -30.62
N LYS A 1041 9.81 24.38 -30.09
CA LYS A 1041 9.57 24.27 -28.64
C LYS A 1041 9.86 22.87 -28.08
N SER A 1042 10.17 21.90 -28.93
CA SER A 1042 10.35 20.50 -28.58
C SER A 1042 11.78 20.02 -28.89
N ASP A 1043 11.98 19.35 -30.02
CA ASP A 1043 13.15 18.52 -30.33
C ASP A 1043 13.96 19.01 -31.54
N ASP A 1044 13.58 20.12 -32.18
CA ASP A 1044 14.44 20.77 -33.17
C ASP A 1044 15.62 21.47 -32.47
N MET A 1045 16.79 20.83 -32.47
CA MET A 1045 17.97 21.32 -31.76
C MET A 1045 18.50 22.65 -32.28
N GLN A 1046 18.47 22.85 -33.60
CA GLN A 1046 18.97 24.08 -34.23
C GLN A 1046 17.90 25.17 -34.13
N GLY A 1047 16.67 24.85 -34.52
CA GLY A 1047 15.56 25.79 -34.51
C GLY A 1047 15.28 26.36 -33.13
N ARG A 1048 15.38 25.57 -32.05
CA ARG A 1048 15.17 26.09 -30.69
C ARG A 1048 16.22 27.11 -30.24
N ASN A 1049 17.49 26.91 -30.60
CA ASN A 1049 18.58 27.81 -30.24
C ASN A 1049 18.49 29.11 -31.04
N GLU A 1050 18.19 28.99 -32.34
CA GLU A 1050 17.99 30.14 -33.21
C GLU A 1050 16.75 30.94 -32.80
N ALA A 1051 15.65 30.27 -32.45
CA ALA A 1051 14.45 30.93 -31.95
C ALA A 1051 14.72 31.66 -30.63
N LEU A 1052 15.45 31.05 -29.69
CA LEU A 1052 15.84 31.73 -28.46
C LEU A 1052 16.69 32.98 -28.76
N ASN A 1053 17.67 32.85 -29.65
CA ASN A 1053 18.51 33.97 -30.07
C ASN A 1053 17.71 35.06 -30.79
N ALA A 1054 16.72 34.68 -31.61
CA ALA A 1054 15.83 35.60 -32.30
C ALA A 1054 14.96 36.37 -31.30
N ILE A 1055 14.37 35.69 -30.32
CA ILE A 1055 13.57 36.30 -29.25
C ILE A 1055 14.40 37.31 -28.45
N VAL A 1056 15.62 36.92 -28.03
CA VAL A 1056 16.52 37.82 -27.28
C VAL A 1056 16.93 39.04 -28.11
N LYS A 1057 17.11 38.87 -29.43
CA LYS A 1057 17.49 39.96 -30.36
C LYS A 1057 16.28 40.75 -30.90
N GLY A 1058 15.05 40.38 -30.56
CA GLY A 1058 13.83 40.98 -31.13
C GLY A 1058 13.65 40.73 -32.64
N LYS A 1059 14.23 39.65 -33.18
CA LYS A 1059 14.12 39.23 -34.59
C LYS A 1059 12.95 38.24 -34.79
N PRO A 1060 12.40 38.11 -36.02
CA PRO A 1060 11.38 37.09 -36.30
C PRO A 1060 11.92 35.67 -36.08
N ILE A 1061 11.02 34.77 -35.66
CA ILE A 1061 11.35 33.35 -35.43
C ILE A 1061 11.70 32.71 -36.79
N PRO A 1062 12.82 31.95 -36.88
CA PRO A 1062 13.23 31.28 -38.10
C PRO A 1062 12.26 30.15 -38.49
N LYS A 1063 12.35 29.67 -39.73
CA LYS A 1063 11.55 28.53 -40.18
C LYS A 1063 11.94 27.27 -39.41
N PRO A 1064 10.97 26.49 -38.90
CA PRO A 1064 11.27 25.23 -38.21
C PRO A 1064 11.98 24.20 -39.08
N GLY A 1065 12.89 23.46 -38.48
CA GLY A 1065 13.58 22.32 -39.08
C GLY A 1065 12.81 21.00 -38.91
N THR A 1066 13.54 19.90 -39.07
CA THR A 1066 13.00 18.55 -38.89
C THR A 1066 13.11 18.11 -37.42
N PRO A 1067 12.04 17.55 -36.83
CA PRO A 1067 12.09 16.97 -35.49
C PRO A 1067 13.16 15.88 -35.36
N GLU A 1068 13.91 15.88 -34.28
CA GLU A 1068 14.94 14.86 -34.05
C GLU A 1068 14.32 13.49 -33.76
N SER A 1069 13.15 13.43 -33.13
CA SER A 1069 12.40 12.19 -32.92
C SER A 1069 12.02 11.48 -34.22
N PHE A 1070 11.74 12.23 -35.28
CA PHE A 1070 11.49 11.67 -36.61
C PHE A 1070 12.76 11.03 -37.20
N LYS A 1071 13.92 11.67 -37.03
CA LYS A 1071 15.20 11.08 -37.46
C LYS A 1071 15.52 9.81 -36.68
N VAL A 1072 15.26 9.79 -35.36
CA VAL A 1072 15.42 8.58 -34.53
C VAL A 1072 14.54 7.46 -35.05
N LEU A 1073 13.26 7.73 -35.34
CA LEU A 1073 12.34 6.75 -35.92
C LEU A 1073 12.86 6.18 -37.24
N MET A 1074 13.37 7.03 -38.15
CA MET A 1074 13.96 6.56 -39.40
C MET A 1074 15.13 5.61 -39.16
N ARG A 1075 16.01 5.93 -38.20
CA ARG A 1075 17.15 5.06 -37.84
C ARG A 1075 16.70 3.76 -37.19
N GLU A 1076 15.67 3.78 -36.35
CA GLU A 1076 15.08 2.58 -35.76
C GLU A 1076 14.50 1.65 -36.83
N LEU A 1077 13.77 2.19 -37.81
CA LEU A 1077 13.23 1.39 -38.91
C LEU A 1077 14.35 0.84 -39.81
N GLN A 1078 15.39 1.62 -40.10
CA GLN A 1078 16.60 1.15 -40.79
C GLN A 1078 17.31 0.03 -40.03
N SER A 1079 17.34 0.10 -38.70
CA SER A 1079 17.95 -0.95 -37.87
C SER A 1079 17.20 -2.29 -37.92
N LEU A 1080 15.93 -2.28 -38.31
CA LEU A 1080 15.13 -3.48 -38.57
C LEU A 1080 15.39 -4.08 -39.98
N GLY A 1081 16.26 -3.46 -40.78
CA GLY A 1081 16.54 -3.86 -42.16
C GLY A 1081 15.55 -3.30 -43.18
N LEU A 1082 14.77 -2.27 -42.81
CA LEU A 1082 13.86 -1.56 -43.73
C LEU A 1082 14.61 -0.39 -44.38
N ASP A 1083 14.75 -0.41 -45.70
CA ASP A 1083 15.36 0.71 -46.43
C ASP A 1083 14.37 1.88 -46.58
N ILE A 1084 14.54 2.90 -45.74
CA ILE A 1084 13.67 4.08 -45.69
C ILE A 1084 14.52 5.34 -45.88
N ALA A 1085 14.15 6.16 -46.87
CA ALA A 1085 14.78 7.43 -47.19
C ALA A 1085 13.73 8.51 -47.51
N VAL A 1086 14.11 9.78 -47.38
CA VAL A 1086 13.25 10.92 -47.78
C VAL A 1086 13.51 11.22 -49.24
N HIS A 1087 12.47 11.15 -50.08
CA HIS A 1087 12.54 11.52 -51.49
C HIS A 1087 12.06 12.96 -51.68
N LYS A 1088 12.88 13.80 -52.31
CA LYS A 1088 12.49 15.15 -52.72
C LYS A 1088 11.70 15.04 -54.03
N VAL A 1089 10.41 15.34 -54.00
CA VAL A 1089 9.59 15.42 -55.23
C VAL A 1089 9.75 16.82 -55.79
N GLU A 1090 10.44 16.95 -56.91
CA GLU A 1090 10.50 18.21 -57.66
C GLU A 1090 9.21 18.33 -58.47
N LEU A 1091 8.25 19.10 -57.96
CA LEU A 1091 7.07 19.49 -58.71
C LEU A 1091 7.51 20.50 -59.79
N SER A 1092 7.88 20.00 -60.96
CA SER A 1092 8.00 20.82 -62.16
C SER A 1092 6.62 21.39 -62.49
N HIS A 1093 6.44 22.69 -62.30
CA HIS A 1093 5.30 23.44 -62.85
C HIS A 1093 5.45 23.59 -64.37
N GLU A 1094 5.54 22.48 -65.10
CA GLU A 1094 5.35 22.47 -66.54
C GLU A 1094 4.49 21.27 -66.91
N ASN A 1095 3.36 21.58 -67.56
CA ASN A 1095 2.47 20.61 -68.17
C ASN A 1095 3.27 19.71 -69.12
N ASN A 1096 3.32 18.41 -68.87
CA ASN A 1096 2.92 17.35 -69.81
C ASN A 1096 3.27 15.96 -69.27
N LEU A 1097 2.42 15.00 -69.67
CA LEU A 1097 2.48 13.58 -69.34
C LEU A 1097 3.82 12.97 -69.76
N GLU A 1098 4.47 12.24 -68.86
CA GLU A 1098 4.81 10.81 -68.99
C GLU A 1098 5.63 10.34 -67.78
N ALA A 1099 5.15 9.28 -67.13
CA ALA A 1099 5.82 8.65 -66.02
C ALA A 1099 7.03 7.84 -66.53
N ASN A 1100 8.24 8.34 -66.29
CA ASN A 1100 9.47 7.55 -66.43
C ASN A 1100 10.10 7.32 -65.06
N THR A 1101 9.88 6.12 -64.54
CA THR A 1101 10.63 5.53 -63.42
C THR A 1101 12.11 5.43 -63.78
N THR A 1102 12.93 6.33 -63.26
CA THR A 1102 14.39 6.16 -63.23
C THR A 1102 14.84 5.97 -61.79
N ILE A 1103 15.17 4.73 -61.45
CA ILE A 1103 15.86 4.36 -60.22
C ILE A 1103 17.27 4.96 -60.32
N TYR A 1104 17.52 6.08 -59.64
CA TYR A 1104 18.88 6.60 -59.47
C TYR A 1104 19.59 5.75 -58.43
N ASN A 1105 20.62 5.04 -58.90
CA ASN A 1105 21.54 4.24 -58.10
C ASN A 1105 22.12 5.05 -56.94
N SER A 1106 22.02 4.47 -55.74
CA SER A 1106 22.67 4.89 -54.51
C SER A 1106 24.19 4.86 -54.66
N GLY A 1107 24.82 6.00 -54.91
CA GLY A 1107 26.27 6.05 -55.02
C GLY A 1107 26.87 7.42 -55.29
N GLN A 1108 26.33 8.52 -54.74
CA GLN A 1108 27.01 9.82 -54.74
C GLN A 1108 26.30 10.90 -53.91
N PHE A 1109 26.03 10.66 -52.62
CA PHE A 1109 25.75 11.74 -51.66
C PHE A 1109 26.26 11.34 -50.26
N ILE A 1110 27.57 11.15 -50.16
CA ILE A 1110 28.30 11.23 -48.90
C ILE A 1110 29.47 12.16 -49.20
N GLU A 1111 29.27 13.47 -49.02
CA GLU A 1111 30.32 14.47 -48.79
C GLU A 1111 29.67 15.85 -48.77
N LYS A 1112 29.27 16.32 -47.58
CA LYS A 1112 29.42 17.74 -47.23
C LYS A 1112 29.30 18.11 -45.76
N ASP A 1113 28.91 17.21 -44.86
CA ASP A 1113 28.86 17.51 -43.41
C ASP A 1113 29.50 16.42 -42.54
N ILE A 1114 30.74 16.02 -42.85
CA ILE A 1114 31.59 15.29 -41.91
C ILE A 1114 32.91 16.05 -41.78
N GLY A 1115 32.97 16.91 -40.77
CA GLY A 1115 34.23 17.44 -40.27
C GLY A 1115 35.10 16.29 -39.79
N SER A 1116 36.26 16.17 -40.43
CA SER A 1116 37.45 15.41 -40.11
C SER A 1116 37.66 15.09 -38.62
N ASN A 1117 37.77 13.80 -38.30
CA ASN A 1117 38.88 13.21 -37.53
C ASN A 1117 38.66 11.70 -37.41
N PHE A 1118 39.17 10.95 -38.39
CA PHE A 1118 39.51 9.54 -38.20
C PHE A 1118 40.96 9.39 -38.65
N ASP A 1119 41.85 9.25 -37.66
CA ASP A 1119 43.22 8.84 -37.87
C ASP A 1119 43.23 7.43 -38.48
N ILE A 1120 43.91 7.35 -39.61
CA ILE A 1120 44.17 6.14 -40.38
C ILE A 1120 45.16 5.29 -39.59
N ILE A 1121 44.74 4.12 -39.12
CA ILE A 1121 45.67 3.02 -38.80
C ILE A 1121 45.54 2.02 -39.95
N ASN A 1122 46.58 1.99 -40.78
CA ASN A 1122 46.75 1.00 -41.84
C ASN A 1122 47.17 -0.36 -41.26
N ASN A 1123 46.58 -1.40 -41.86
CA ASN A 1123 46.83 -2.85 -41.78
C ASN A 1123 46.30 -3.63 -40.58
#